data_AF-A0AA97M2V5-F1
#
_entry.id   AF-A0AA97M2V5-F1
#
_cell.length_a   1.000
_cell.length_b   1.000
_cell.length_c   1.000
_cell.angle_alpha   90.00
_cell.angle_beta   90.00
_cell.angle_gamma   90.00
#
_symmetry.space_group_name_H-M   'P 1'
#
loop_
_entity.id
_entity.type
_entity.pdbx_description
1 polymer ?
#
loop_
_entity_poly.entity_id
_entity_poly.type
_entity_poly.pdbx_seq_one_letter_code
_entity_poly.pdbx_strand_id
1 'polypeptide(L)'
;MDQQAMLTRDLVLRICATATEFDRGWIELDRKVVAPFTASRDTSLIERITAAAAAVGVEHLLICRTRSEHAYDPVTQVRAATQSLVGVIRSWGDEPTDFLVCLEDLSAAVLVTADELTVAAGPADYVRALVGADIGRARAEFAETARTTRDPELLDAAVRYGCLEQGGRHARTSRPRRDPAERLLGWAEAVRERTPRIAALSRALRGVWGWAMTVVLVLALLFVPGTSGVLPATLLTVWLLVQLAWLARSRTLSFAALLRLAVLGALTTWPVLLVEVSVAAAVGLDPADPLAYAYLAVPVEEIAKFTPLLLFWLVARHRLRRFAAVDYLLAAAACGAGFQLAETLARTLLFGGLPDPLLPQGGLLTPLPGWVDLPGTGIRFSGHAVTTGLVGAALGLAVVGRGLYGARLWLLPPLALGAAALEHLNHNAVLAGLEPTALTSAVFALYGNGAATRWLLLVLLVCAVLLDHRMLGFAAESAPPPPGTAPLRRLTARAHGRAVWRRSHLPGDIAPLFRRAALVWARFPVTLTQAAASVLHEFAVQLAAASRGPVALCAAWRFLRRRREHAMGAARAAGRPWRRVPDRAELGEEARDLAERLGLAASAALATAAVAAAVVAAPLDAPSTGPGGAYAVATATALGDWFATLATADARWALAGALALASLLVSGWTVPRDHPSLRHFLRTPRATVSAILGVAAPGQLPAAAAGLLGLLLPKSTSRLLEDPAASGAGVPPVPGG
;
A
#
# COMPACT_ATOMS: atom_id res chain seq x y z
N MET A 1 -39.83 29.96 2.55
CA MET A 1 -40.24 28.72 3.21
C MET A 1 -39.58 28.71 4.56
N ASP A 2 -40.36 28.73 5.63
CA ASP A 2 -39.82 28.76 6.99
C ASP A 2 -38.96 27.54 7.25
N GLN A 3 -37.71 27.76 7.65
CA GLN A 3 -36.86 26.69 8.16
C GLN A 3 -37.40 26.29 9.53
N GLN A 4 -38.29 25.29 9.53
CA GLN A 4 -38.76 24.63 10.73
C GLN A 4 -37.52 24.15 11.51
N ALA A 5 -37.31 24.73 12.69
CA ALA A 5 -36.09 24.48 13.48
C ALA A 5 -35.97 22.97 13.76
N MET A 6 -34.80 22.40 13.49
CA MET A 6 -34.56 20.98 13.72
C MET A 6 -34.74 20.68 15.21
N LEU A 7 -35.64 19.76 15.53
CA LEU A 7 -35.91 19.37 16.90
C LEU A 7 -34.81 18.43 17.41
N THR A 8 -34.56 18.49 18.71
CA THR A 8 -33.61 17.60 19.40
C THR A 8 -33.89 16.13 19.10
N ARG A 9 -35.16 15.71 19.12
CA ARG A 9 -35.60 14.36 18.72
C ARG A 9 -35.10 13.95 17.33
N ASP A 10 -35.16 14.84 16.35
CA ASP A 10 -34.78 14.52 14.97
C ASP A 10 -33.27 14.34 14.82
N LEU A 11 -32.48 15.07 15.61
CA LEU A 11 -31.03 14.93 15.61
C LEU A 11 -30.59 13.69 16.39
N VAL A 12 -31.14 13.46 17.58
CA VAL A 12 -30.85 12.30 18.43
C VAL A 12 -31.20 11.00 17.68
N LEU A 13 -32.38 10.89 17.07
CA LEU A 13 -32.77 9.68 16.30
C LEU A 13 -31.92 9.42 15.03
N ARG A 14 -31.10 10.38 14.58
CA ARG A 14 -30.18 10.21 13.44
C ARG A 14 -28.77 9.75 13.84
N ILE A 15 -28.41 9.87 15.11
CA ILE A 15 -27.03 9.71 15.61
C ILE A 15 -26.94 8.70 16.77
N CYS A 16 -27.98 8.61 17.60
CA CYS A 16 -27.99 7.92 18.87
C CYS A 16 -29.02 6.77 18.90
N ALA A 17 -28.66 5.69 19.61
CA ALA A 17 -29.58 4.60 19.94
C ALA A 17 -30.31 4.84 21.27
N THR A 18 -29.62 5.47 22.23
CA THR A 18 -30.14 5.87 23.55
C THR A 18 -29.60 7.25 23.91
N ALA A 19 -29.97 7.81 25.07
CA ALA A 19 -29.43 9.10 25.53
C ALA A 19 -27.90 9.09 25.74
N THR A 20 -27.28 7.93 25.93
CA THR A 20 -25.85 7.73 26.24
C THR A 20 -25.11 6.86 25.21
N GLU A 21 -25.78 6.42 24.14
CA GLU A 21 -25.21 5.53 23.12
C GLU A 21 -25.39 6.04 21.69
N PHE A 22 -24.35 5.91 20.87
CA PHE A 22 -24.44 6.12 19.42
C PHE A 22 -25.18 4.97 18.72
N ASP A 23 -25.96 5.31 17.70
CA ASP A 23 -26.53 4.32 16.80
C ASP A 23 -25.44 3.60 16.01
N ARG A 24 -25.56 2.28 15.97
CA ARG A 24 -24.63 1.41 15.26
C ARG A 24 -24.71 1.61 13.75
N GLY A 25 -25.91 1.86 13.21
CA GLY A 25 -26.08 2.19 11.79
C GLY A 25 -25.34 3.48 11.41
N TRP A 26 -25.45 4.52 12.26
CA TRP A 26 -24.72 5.77 12.09
C TRP A 26 -23.20 5.60 12.25
N ILE A 27 -22.70 4.76 13.16
CA ILE A 27 -21.26 4.44 13.25
C ILE A 27 -20.76 3.71 11.99
N GLU A 28 -21.49 2.68 11.56
CA GLU A 28 -21.14 1.88 10.37
C GLU A 28 -21.24 2.71 9.08
N LEU A 29 -22.13 3.72 9.03
CA LEU A 29 -22.21 4.71 7.96
C LEU A 29 -20.92 5.54 7.88
N ASP A 30 -20.23 5.41 6.74
CA ASP A 30 -18.86 5.93 6.51
C ASP A 30 -17.78 5.36 7.44
N ARG A 31 -18.08 4.29 8.21
CA ARG A 31 -17.13 3.58 9.07
C ARG A 31 -16.36 4.52 10.00
N LYS A 32 -17.10 5.24 10.84
CA LYS A 32 -16.54 6.18 11.81
C LYS A 32 -15.60 5.45 12.77
N VAL A 33 -14.49 6.10 13.10
CA VAL A 33 -13.61 5.67 14.20
C VAL A 33 -14.29 6.06 15.49
N VAL A 34 -14.34 5.15 16.48
CA VAL A 34 -15.03 5.38 17.76
C VAL A 34 -14.08 5.14 18.91
N ALA A 35 -14.06 6.08 19.87
CA ALA A 35 -13.31 5.97 21.11
C ALA A 35 -14.15 6.48 22.29
N PRO A 36 -14.58 5.59 23.20
CA PRO A 36 -14.96 6.00 24.54
C PRO A 36 -13.72 6.37 25.36
N PHE A 37 -13.87 7.35 26.24
CA PHE A 37 -12.86 7.81 27.20
C PHE A 37 -13.55 8.38 28.44
N THR A 38 -12.84 8.43 29.57
CA THR A 38 -13.31 9.13 30.77
C THR A 38 -12.83 10.59 30.75
N ALA A 39 -13.70 11.51 31.15
CA ALA A 39 -13.37 12.92 31.27
C ALA A 39 -14.26 13.62 32.31
N SER A 40 -13.63 14.39 33.20
CA SER A 40 -14.35 15.31 34.08
C SER A 40 -15.07 16.38 33.24
N ARG A 41 -16.27 16.77 33.68
CA ARG A 41 -17.17 17.72 32.99
C ARG A 41 -16.76 19.18 33.23
N ASP A 42 -15.57 19.55 32.77
CA ASP A 42 -14.98 20.86 32.95
C ASP A 42 -14.78 21.62 31.62
N THR A 43 -14.22 22.82 31.70
CA THR A 43 -13.85 23.61 30.52
C THR A 43 -12.84 22.87 29.63
N SER A 44 -11.97 22.00 30.17
CA SER A 44 -10.99 21.23 29.39
C SER A 44 -11.64 20.23 28.43
N LEU A 45 -12.80 19.66 28.79
CA LEU A 45 -13.58 18.81 27.89
C LEU A 45 -14.14 19.63 26.72
N ILE A 46 -14.66 20.83 27.00
CA ILE A 46 -15.18 21.73 25.97
C ILE A 46 -14.06 22.28 25.06
N GLU A 47 -12.90 22.57 25.61
CA GLU A 47 -11.68 22.91 24.85
C GLU A 47 -11.24 21.75 23.94
N ARG A 48 -11.27 20.50 24.43
CA ARG A 48 -11.03 19.32 23.59
C ARG A 48 -12.05 19.20 22.45
N ILE A 49 -13.34 19.43 22.70
CA ILE A 49 -14.41 19.38 21.68
C ILE A 49 -14.20 20.46 20.60
N THR A 50 -13.84 21.68 20.99
CA THR A 50 -13.57 22.77 20.04
C THR A 50 -12.25 22.58 19.28
N ALA A 51 -11.22 22.06 19.93
CA ALA A 51 -9.98 21.64 19.28
C ALA A 51 -10.22 20.53 18.24
N ALA A 52 -11.17 19.61 18.50
CA ALA A 52 -11.58 18.58 17.55
C ALA A 52 -12.29 19.16 16.33
N ALA A 53 -13.20 20.11 16.52
CA ALA A 53 -13.82 20.85 15.41
C ALA A 53 -12.77 21.61 14.57
N ALA A 54 -11.82 22.29 15.22
CA ALA A 54 -10.72 22.99 14.56
C ALA A 54 -9.77 22.02 13.81
N ALA A 55 -9.52 20.83 14.35
CA ALA A 55 -8.70 19.79 13.71
C ALA A 55 -9.29 19.29 12.38
N VAL A 56 -10.61 19.36 12.21
CA VAL A 56 -11.32 19.09 10.95
C VAL A 56 -11.77 20.36 10.20
N GLY A 57 -11.35 21.54 10.65
CA GLY A 57 -11.60 22.82 10.00
C GLY A 57 -13.06 23.26 9.97
N VAL A 58 -13.88 22.80 10.92
CA VAL A 58 -15.31 23.14 11.01
C VAL A 58 -15.51 24.31 11.97
N GLU A 59 -16.28 25.31 11.53
CA GLU A 59 -16.48 26.58 12.24
C GLU A 59 -17.75 26.61 13.11
N HIS A 60 -18.71 25.70 12.85
CA HIS A 60 -20.01 25.64 13.51
C HIS A 60 -20.36 24.21 13.96
N LEU A 61 -21.00 24.10 15.11
CA LEU A 61 -21.40 22.85 15.75
C LEU A 61 -22.88 22.89 16.08
N LEU A 62 -23.50 21.72 16.07
CA LEU A 62 -24.86 21.51 16.57
C LEU A 62 -24.76 20.93 17.98
N ILE A 63 -25.52 21.49 18.93
CA ILE A 63 -25.56 21.04 20.31
C ILE A 63 -27.02 20.88 20.79
N CYS A 64 -27.33 19.78 21.46
CA CYS A 64 -28.62 19.51 22.11
C CYS A 64 -28.46 18.59 23.32
N ARG A 65 -29.44 18.60 24.23
CA ARG A 65 -29.57 17.61 25.32
C ARG A 65 -30.09 16.28 24.75
N THR A 66 -29.74 15.13 25.29
CA THR A 66 -30.13 13.82 24.69
C THR A 66 -31.26 13.08 25.39
N ARG A 67 -31.66 13.53 26.58
CA ARG A 67 -32.77 12.91 27.34
C ARG A 67 -34.13 13.18 26.69
N SER A 68 -35.07 12.26 26.92
CA SER A 68 -36.40 12.31 26.29
C SER A 68 -37.26 13.48 26.75
N GLU A 69 -37.06 14.02 27.96
CA GLU A 69 -37.74 15.26 28.40
C GLU A 69 -37.40 16.48 27.51
N HIS A 70 -36.25 16.45 26.83
CA HIS A 70 -35.75 17.53 25.97
C HIS A 70 -36.02 17.28 24.47
N ALA A 71 -36.79 16.25 24.13
CA ALA A 71 -37.04 15.83 22.75
C ALA A 71 -37.59 16.95 21.83
N TYR A 72 -38.33 17.91 22.39
CA TYR A 72 -38.94 19.03 21.66
C TYR A 72 -38.14 20.34 21.74
N ASP A 73 -37.00 20.35 22.42
CA ASP A 73 -36.09 21.51 22.42
C ASP A 73 -35.51 21.73 21.02
N PRO A 74 -35.32 22.98 20.57
CA PRO A 74 -34.62 23.26 19.31
C PRO A 74 -33.14 22.88 19.42
N VAL A 75 -32.57 22.33 18.34
CA VAL A 75 -31.12 22.15 18.24
C VAL A 75 -30.43 23.51 18.08
N THR A 76 -29.49 23.82 18.95
CA THR A 76 -28.74 25.08 18.89
C THR A 76 -27.53 24.93 17.97
N GLN A 77 -27.44 25.76 16.92
CA GLN A 77 -26.22 25.92 16.14
C GLN A 77 -25.33 26.97 16.81
N VAL A 78 -24.09 26.61 17.14
CA VAL A 78 -23.10 27.51 17.76
C VAL A 78 -21.83 27.58 16.94
N ARG A 79 -21.07 28.66 17.09
CA ARG A 79 -19.67 28.70 16.65
C ARG A 79 -18.84 27.70 17.46
N ALA A 80 -17.87 27.06 16.81
CA ALA A 80 -16.92 26.13 17.41
C ALA A 80 -15.89 26.85 18.31
N ALA A 81 -16.37 27.47 19.40
CA ALA A 81 -15.58 28.22 20.37
C ALA A 81 -16.03 27.89 21.80
N THR A 82 -15.07 27.79 22.73
CA THR A 82 -15.32 27.31 24.11
C THR A 82 -16.39 28.14 24.81
N GLN A 83 -16.31 29.48 24.68
CA GLN A 83 -17.28 30.41 25.27
C GLN A 83 -18.71 30.20 24.74
N SER A 84 -18.88 29.86 23.46
CA SER A 84 -20.19 29.62 22.86
C SER A 84 -20.83 28.34 23.37
N LEU A 85 -20.06 27.25 23.48
CA LEU A 85 -20.55 25.99 24.05
C LEU A 85 -20.83 26.13 25.56
N VAL A 86 -19.93 26.74 26.32
CA VAL A 86 -20.12 26.98 27.77
C VAL A 86 -21.35 27.88 28.01
N GLY A 87 -21.58 28.89 27.17
CA GLY A 87 -22.75 29.76 27.25
C GLY A 87 -24.07 28.99 27.10
N VAL A 88 -24.16 28.09 26.11
CA VAL A 88 -25.35 27.23 25.91
C VAL A 88 -25.51 26.21 27.04
N ILE A 89 -24.43 25.56 27.47
CA ILE A 89 -24.51 24.57 28.55
C ILE A 89 -24.99 25.24 29.86
N ARG A 90 -24.48 26.43 30.19
CA ARG A 90 -24.93 27.21 31.36
C ARG A 90 -26.38 27.70 31.24
N SER A 91 -26.90 27.89 30.03
CA SER A 91 -28.31 28.29 29.86
C SER A 91 -29.30 27.14 30.10
N TRP A 92 -28.83 25.91 30.29
CA TRP A 92 -29.66 24.76 30.65
C TRP A 92 -29.89 24.59 32.16
N GLY A 93 -29.20 25.37 33.00
CA GLY A 93 -29.23 25.27 34.46
C GLY A 93 -28.04 24.53 35.05
N ASP A 94 -28.02 24.38 36.37
CA ASP A 94 -26.93 23.77 37.14
C ASP A 94 -27.02 22.24 37.23
N GLU A 95 -28.12 21.62 36.77
CA GLU A 95 -28.32 20.17 36.83
C GLU A 95 -27.46 19.43 35.76
N PRO A 96 -26.70 18.39 36.14
CA PRO A 96 -25.83 17.66 35.21
C PRO A 96 -26.63 16.81 34.18
N THR A 97 -26.93 17.37 33.00
CA THR A 97 -27.63 16.64 31.91
C THR A 97 -26.67 15.96 30.92
N ASP A 98 -27.15 14.91 30.23
CA ASP A 98 -26.52 14.32 29.03
C ASP A 98 -26.69 15.24 27.81
N PHE A 99 -25.65 15.37 26.97
CA PHE A 99 -25.70 16.20 25.77
C PHE A 99 -24.83 15.70 24.61
N LEU A 100 -25.26 16.04 23.40
CA LEU A 100 -24.63 15.70 22.13
C LEU A 100 -24.07 16.97 21.48
N VAL A 101 -22.83 16.89 21.02
CA VAL A 101 -22.22 17.91 20.14
C VAL A 101 -21.82 17.23 18.83
N CYS A 102 -22.24 17.75 17.68
CA CYS A 102 -21.93 17.16 16.38
C CYS A 102 -21.63 18.19 15.27
N LEU A 103 -20.98 17.72 14.20
CA LEU A 103 -20.73 18.51 12.99
C LEU A 103 -22.02 18.63 12.16
N GLU A 104 -22.18 19.74 11.43
CA GLU A 104 -23.39 20.03 10.64
C GLU A 104 -23.80 18.94 9.64
N ASP A 105 -22.83 18.23 9.05
CA ASP A 105 -23.08 17.15 8.08
C ASP A 105 -23.24 15.76 8.72
N LEU A 106 -23.33 15.73 10.05
CA LEU A 106 -23.43 14.57 10.93
C LEU A 106 -22.29 13.54 10.74
N SER A 107 -21.13 13.97 10.24
CA SER A 107 -19.98 13.08 10.01
C SER A 107 -19.15 12.76 11.25
N ALA A 108 -19.25 13.57 12.30
CA ALA A 108 -18.67 13.31 13.61
C ALA A 108 -19.56 13.85 14.74
N ALA A 109 -19.44 13.24 15.92
CA ALA A 109 -20.10 13.67 17.14
C ALA A 109 -19.30 13.28 18.39
N VAL A 110 -19.58 13.99 19.48
CA VAL A 110 -19.20 13.65 20.86
C VAL A 110 -20.47 13.62 21.70
N LEU A 111 -20.66 12.50 22.40
CA LEU A 111 -21.72 12.30 23.36
C LEU A 111 -21.12 12.36 24.76
N VAL A 112 -21.56 13.33 25.55
CA VAL A 112 -21.10 13.57 26.93
C VAL A 112 -22.24 13.17 27.86
N THR A 113 -22.00 12.21 28.75
CA THR A 113 -23.02 11.74 29.68
C THR A 113 -23.15 12.63 30.92
N ALA A 114 -24.12 12.31 31.78
CA ALA A 114 -24.25 12.85 33.12
C ALA A 114 -22.94 12.67 33.93
N ASP A 115 -22.38 11.47 33.85
CA ASP A 115 -21.18 11.00 34.55
C ASP A 115 -19.88 11.23 33.75
N GLU A 116 -18.78 10.56 34.12
CA GLU A 116 -17.47 10.74 33.45
C GLU A 116 -17.35 10.12 32.05
N LEU A 117 -18.35 9.35 31.59
CA LEU A 117 -18.32 8.69 30.30
C LEU A 117 -18.46 9.71 29.15
N THR A 118 -17.50 9.73 28.24
CA THR A 118 -17.61 10.47 26.98
C THR A 118 -17.30 9.54 25.82
N VAL A 119 -18.11 9.60 24.75
CA VAL A 119 -17.92 8.82 23.54
C VAL A 119 -17.72 9.73 22.34
N ALA A 120 -16.59 9.58 21.65
CA ALA A 120 -16.31 10.28 20.41
C ALA A 120 -16.42 9.35 19.21
N ALA A 121 -17.06 9.81 18.14
CA ALA A 121 -17.20 9.06 16.89
C ALA A 121 -17.02 9.99 15.67
N GLY A 122 -16.18 9.61 14.71
CA GLY A 122 -16.00 10.41 13.49
C GLY A 122 -14.75 10.08 12.67
N PRO A 123 -14.24 11.05 11.88
CA PRO A 123 -12.94 10.98 11.22
C PRO A 123 -11.81 10.82 12.25
N ALA A 124 -10.75 10.08 11.89
CA ALA A 124 -9.63 9.81 12.81
C ALA A 124 -8.98 11.08 13.38
N ASP A 125 -8.92 12.17 12.60
CA ASP A 125 -8.30 13.43 13.05
C ASP A 125 -9.17 14.20 14.06
N TYR A 126 -10.50 14.05 13.99
CA TYR A 126 -11.44 14.55 15.00
C TYR A 126 -11.27 13.80 16.32
N VAL A 127 -11.27 12.46 16.26
CA VAL A 127 -11.12 11.60 17.45
C VAL A 127 -9.75 11.79 18.11
N ARG A 128 -8.66 11.94 17.33
CA ARG A 128 -7.31 12.21 17.85
C ARG A 128 -7.19 13.50 18.67
N ALA A 129 -7.98 14.52 18.34
CA ALA A 129 -7.96 15.77 19.09
C ALA A 129 -8.62 15.65 20.47
N LEU A 130 -9.47 14.62 20.66
CA LEU A 130 -10.19 14.34 21.91
C LEU A 130 -9.39 13.38 22.81
N VAL A 131 -8.86 12.29 22.24
CA VAL A 131 -8.24 11.18 22.98
C VAL A 131 -6.73 11.03 22.78
N GLY A 132 -6.10 11.92 22.00
CA GLY A 132 -4.67 11.88 21.69
C GLY A 132 -4.32 11.11 20.41
N ALA A 133 -3.05 11.16 20.02
CA ALA A 133 -2.58 10.74 18.70
C ALA A 133 -2.75 9.23 18.40
N ASP A 134 -2.65 8.36 19.42
CA ASP A 134 -2.91 6.92 19.31
C ASP A 134 -4.28 6.57 19.92
N ILE A 135 -5.32 6.71 19.09
CA ILE A 135 -6.73 6.40 19.43
C ILE A 135 -6.87 5.03 20.08
N GLY A 136 -6.16 4.03 19.55
CA GLY A 136 -6.26 2.67 20.07
C GLY A 136 -5.61 2.53 21.45
N ARG A 137 -4.64 3.38 21.79
CA ARG A 137 -3.99 3.37 23.12
C ARG A 137 -4.97 3.92 24.15
N ALA A 138 -5.61 5.05 23.85
CA ALA A 138 -6.69 5.60 24.68
C ALA A 138 -7.83 4.59 24.89
N ARG A 139 -8.20 3.81 23.86
CA ARG A 139 -9.19 2.72 24.01
C ARG A 139 -8.71 1.56 24.88
N ALA A 140 -7.42 1.27 24.91
CA ALA A 140 -6.85 0.26 25.80
C ALA A 140 -6.80 0.76 27.26
N GLU A 141 -6.40 2.01 27.46
CA GLU A 141 -6.41 2.70 28.75
C GLU A 141 -7.84 2.81 29.30
N PHE A 142 -8.84 3.18 28.48
CA PHE A 142 -10.26 3.14 28.86
C PHE A 142 -10.73 1.74 29.27
N ALA A 143 -10.35 0.70 28.53
CA ALA A 143 -10.68 -0.68 28.87
C ALA A 143 -10.02 -1.16 30.17
N GLU A 144 -8.84 -0.63 30.52
CA GLU A 144 -8.15 -0.87 31.78
C GLU A 144 -8.81 -0.13 32.95
N THR A 145 -9.18 1.15 32.76
CA THR A 145 -9.98 1.92 33.72
C THR A 145 -11.31 1.23 34.02
N ALA A 146 -12.09 0.86 33.00
CA ALA A 146 -13.37 0.16 33.17
C ALA A 146 -13.24 -1.14 33.99
N ARG A 147 -12.18 -1.92 33.76
CA ARG A 147 -11.88 -3.14 34.54
C ARG A 147 -11.45 -2.86 35.98
N THR A 148 -10.74 -1.75 36.19
CA THR A 148 -10.15 -1.40 37.49
C THR A 148 -11.21 -0.80 38.41
N THR A 149 -11.99 0.16 37.92
CA THR A 149 -13.11 0.78 38.63
C THR A 149 -14.28 -0.20 38.81
N ARG A 150 -14.44 -1.17 37.90
CA ARG A 150 -15.60 -2.10 37.81
C ARG A 150 -16.96 -1.41 37.66
N ASP A 151 -16.94 -0.19 37.14
CA ASP A 151 -18.13 0.56 36.79
C ASP A 151 -18.91 -0.18 35.69
N PRO A 152 -20.20 -0.49 35.89
CA PRO A 152 -21.01 -1.23 34.94
C PRO A 152 -21.21 -0.48 33.61
N GLU A 153 -21.32 0.85 33.63
CA GLU A 153 -21.50 1.66 32.43
C GLU A 153 -20.22 1.74 31.60
N LEU A 154 -19.08 1.95 32.26
CA LEU A 154 -17.78 1.93 31.58
C LEU A 154 -17.47 0.54 31.00
N LEU A 155 -17.85 -0.54 31.69
CA LEU A 155 -17.69 -1.90 31.20
C LEU A 155 -18.59 -2.19 29.99
N ASP A 156 -19.87 -1.79 30.03
CA ASP A 156 -20.80 -1.97 28.92
C ASP A 156 -20.38 -1.12 27.70
N ALA A 157 -20.00 0.14 27.90
CA ALA A 157 -19.42 0.99 26.86
C ALA A 157 -18.14 0.38 26.27
N ALA A 158 -17.24 -0.15 27.10
CA ALA A 158 -16.02 -0.80 26.64
C ALA A 158 -16.30 -2.08 25.82
N VAL A 159 -17.36 -2.81 26.13
CA VAL A 159 -17.82 -3.97 25.33
C VAL A 159 -18.51 -3.52 24.04
N ARG A 160 -19.49 -2.61 24.11
CA ARG A 160 -20.28 -2.10 22.97
C ARG A 160 -19.37 -1.49 21.89
N TYR A 161 -18.43 -0.63 22.30
CA TYR A 161 -17.47 0.00 21.40
C TYR A 161 -16.21 -0.85 21.17
N GLY A 162 -16.21 -2.13 21.57
CA GLY A 162 -15.19 -3.13 21.21
C GLY A 162 -13.79 -2.87 21.77
N CYS A 163 -13.65 -2.09 22.84
CA CYS A 163 -12.42 -1.94 23.60
C CYS A 163 -12.11 -3.22 24.42
N LEU A 164 -13.15 -3.96 24.82
CA LEU A 164 -13.08 -5.27 25.47
C LEU A 164 -13.66 -6.36 24.55
N GLU A 165 -12.99 -7.52 24.49
CA GLU A 165 -13.58 -8.73 23.91
C GLU A 165 -14.63 -9.30 24.88
N GLN A 166 -15.84 -9.60 24.39
CA GLN A 166 -16.94 -10.15 25.22
C GLN A 166 -16.49 -11.42 25.96
N GLY A 167 -16.68 -11.42 27.29
CA GLY A 167 -16.10 -12.37 28.25
C GLY A 167 -16.59 -13.83 28.20
N GLY A 168 -17.13 -14.30 27.07
CA GLY A 168 -17.54 -15.68 26.91
C GLY A 168 -16.35 -16.62 26.72
N ARG A 169 -16.32 -17.76 27.45
CA ARG A 169 -15.34 -18.86 27.24
C ARG A 169 -15.30 -19.35 25.77
N HIS A 170 -16.37 -19.10 25.02
CA HIS A 170 -16.52 -19.39 23.58
C HIS A 170 -15.73 -18.45 22.66
N ALA A 171 -15.35 -17.23 23.06
CA ALA A 171 -14.60 -16.30 22.21
C ALA A 171 -13.20 -16.81 21.81
N ARG A 172 -12.62 -17.73 22.60
CA ARG A 172 -11.36 -18.41 22.30
C ARG A 172 -11.40 -19.29 21.04
N THR A 173 -12.57 -19.67 20.53
CA THR A 173 -12.70 -20.68 19.46
C THR A 173 -12.66 -20.13 18.03
N SER A 174 -12.87 -18.82 17.81
CA SER A 174 -13.05 -18.23 16.47
C SER A 174 -11.83 -17.49 15.90
N ARG A 175 -10.60 -17.81 16.34
CA ARG A 175 -9.38 -17.29 15.69
C ARG A 175 -9.15 -18.05 14.37
N PRO A 176 -9.07 -17.37 13.20
CA PRO A 176 -8.85 -18.05 11.92
C PRO A 176 -7.56 -18.91 11.93
N ARG A 177 -7.67 -20.16 11.47
CA ARG A 177 -6.56 -21.11 11.38
C ARG A 177 -5.46 -20.57 10.46
N ARG A 178 -4.18 -20.87 10.77
CA ARG A 178 -3.03 -20.48 9.93
C ARG A 178 -3.06 -21.22 8.58
N ASP A 179 -2.96 -20.49 7.48
CA ASP A 179 -2.66 -21.06 6.16
C ASP A 179 -1.22 -21.62 6.11
N PRO A 180 -0.85 -22.40 5.08
CA PRO A 180 0.49 -22.97 4.98
C PRO A 180 1.60 -21.90 4.98
N ALA A 181 1.40 -20.78 4.28
CA ALA A 181 2.37 -19.68 4.26
C ALA A 181 2.61 -19.09 5.65
N GLU A 182 1.56 -18.84 6.44
CA GLU A 182 1.67 -18.33 7.82
C GLU A 182 2.29 -19.35 8.79
N ARG A 183 2.15 -20.66 8.54
CA ARG A 183 2.86 -21.70 9.32
C ARG A 183 4.35 -21.67 9.03
N LEU A 184 4.74 -21.63 7.75
CA LEU A 184 6.14 -21.55 7.33
C LEU A 184 6.84 -20.27 7.82
N LEU A 185 6.17 -19.12 7.71
CA LEU A 185 6.68 -17.84 8.21
C LEU A 185 6.83 -17.88 9.75
N GLY A 186 5.82 -18.35 10.48
CA GLY A 186 5.87 -18.46 11.93
C GLY A 186 6.93 -19.45 12.43
N TRP A 187 7.17 -20.55 11.71
CA TRP A 187 8.29 -21.45 11.99
C TRP A 187 9.64 -20.76 11.75
N ALA A 188 9.81 -20.07 10.61
CA ALA A 188 11.03 -19.33 10.30
C ALA A 188 11.29 -18.16 11.26
N GLU A 189 10.26 -17.57 11.88
CA GLU A 189 10.41 -16.56 12.94
C GLU A 189 10.78 -17.22 14.28
N ALA A 190 10.10 -18.29 14.69
CA ALA A 190 10.46 -19.05 15.89
C ALA A 190 11.91 -19.61 15.85
N VAL A 191 12.40 -20.07 14.70
CA VAL A 191 13.80 -20.50 14.52
C VAL A 191 14.78 -19.32 14.68
N ARG A 192 14.40 -18.12 14.22
CA ARG A 192 15.25 -16.92 14.35
C ARG A 192 15.35 -16.43 15.79
N GLU A 193 14.23 -16.45 16.53
CA GLU A 193 14.16 -16.07 17.94
C GLU A 193 14.87 -17.09 18.84
N ARG A 194 14.57 -18.38 18.67
CA ARG A 194 15.12 -19.46 19.52
C ARG A 194 16.57 -19.81 19.21
N THR A 195 17.06 -19.52 18.00
CA THR A 195 18.37 -20.01 17.55
C THR A 195 19.13 -18.97 16.72
N PRO A 196 19.59 -17.87 17.35
CA PRO A 196 20.25 -16.76 16.64
C PRO A 196 21.51 -17.18 15.86
N ARG A 197 22.19 -18.26 16.28
CA ARG A 197 23.32 -18.84 15.53
C ARG A 197 22.90 -19.39 14.15
N ILE A 198 21.73 -20.03 14.05
CA ILE A 198 21.20 -20.53 12.76
C ILE A 198 20.71 -19.34 11.90
N ALA A 199 20.11 -18.33 12.52
CA ALA A 199 19.74 -17.08 11.85
C ALA A 199 20.95 -16.29 11.31
N ALA A 200 22.08 -16.34 12.00
CA ALA A 200 23.36 -15.78 11.59
C ALA A 200 23.98 -16.59 10.42
N LEU A 201 24.10 -17.91 10.58
CA LEU A 201 24.66 -18.80 9.56
C LEU A 201 23.86 -18.76 8.25
N SER A 202 22.52 -18.86 8.31
CA SER A 202 21.67 -18.79 7.10
C SER A 202 21.76 -17.46 6.36
N ARG A 203 22.00 -16.34 7.06
CA ARG A 203 22.30 -15.04 6.43
C ARG A 203 23.67 -15.03 5.76
N ALA A 204 24.70 -15.57 6.41
CA ALA A 204 26.04 -15.67 5.84
C ALA A 204 26.06 -16.56 4.60
N LEU A 205 25.47 -17.76 4.69
CA LEU A 205 25.32 -18.70 3.56
C LEU A 205 24.57 -18.06 2.39
N ARG A 206 23.47 -17.33 2.65
CA ARG A 206 22.77 -16.56 1.61
C ARG A 206 23.65 -15.47 0.98
N GLY A 207 24.53 -14.85 1.75
CA GLY A 207 25.50 -13.86 1.25
C GLY A 207 26.56 -14.48 0.35
N VAL A 208 27.22 -15.54 0.83
CA VAL A 208 28.21 -16.32 0.08
C VAL A 208 27.60 -16.91 -1.19
N TRP A 209 26.42 -17.52 -1.09
CA TRP A 209 25.66 -18.04 -2.24
C TRP A 209 25.33 -16.94 -3.25
N GLY A 210 24.87 -15.77 -2.78
CA GLY A 210 24.60 -14.63 -3.65
C GLY A 210 25.83 -14.22 -4.46
N TRP A 211 26.99 -14.07 -3.82
CA TRP A 211 28.24 -13.74 -4.53
C TRP A 211 28.74 -14.87 -5.44
N ALA A 212 28.62 -16.13 -5.03
CA ALA A 212 28.95 -17.27 -5.88
C ALA A 212 28.07 -17.30 -7.14
N MET A 213 26.77 -17.06 -7.01
CA MET A 213 25.86 -16.93 -8.16
C MET A 213 26.17 -15.69 -9.01
N THR A 214 26.61 -14.57 -8.43
CA THR A 214 27.11 -13.43 -9.22
C THR A 214 28.31 -13.82 -10.08
N VAL A 215 29.28 -14.55 -9.53
CA VAL A 215 30.45 -15.04 -10.28
C VAL A 215 30.02 -16.02 -11.36
N VAL A 216 29.14 -16.99 -11.05
CA VAL A 216 28.61 -17.94 -12.05
C VAL A 216 27.87 -17.23 -13.17
N LEU A 217 27.05 -16.21 -12.86
CA LEU A 217 26.35 -15.42 -13.87
C LEU A 217 27.35 -14.64 -14.76
N VAL A 218 28.35 -13.98 -14.17
CA VAL A 218 29.37 -13.26 -14.95
C VAL A 218 30.15 -14.22 -15.86
N LEU A 219 30.55 -15.39 -15.37
CA LEU A 219 31.24 -16.40 -16.18
C LEU A 219 30.34 -16.94 -17.30
N ALA A 220 29.06 -17.20 -17.01
CA ALA A 220 28.10 -17.61 -18.04
C ALA A 220 27.93 -16.53 -19.13
N LEU A 221 27.86 -15.25 -18.76
CA LEU A 221 27.77 -14.13 -19.71
C LEU A 221 29.06 -13.90 -20.53
N LEU A 222 30.20 -14.44 -20.09
CA LEU A 222 31.49 -14.36 -20.79
C LEU A 222 31.73 -15.57 -21.70
N PHE A 223 31.27 -16.76 -21.31
CA PHE A 223 31.52 -18.00 -22.05
C PHE A 223 30.42 -18.36 -23.04
N VAL A 224 29.16 -17.97 -22.81
CA VAL A 224 28.05 -18.32 -23.70
C VAL A 224 27.86 -17.22 -24.75
N PRO A 225 27.98 -17.52 -26.05
CA PRO A 225 27.75 -16.54 -27.11
C PRO A 225 26.32 -15.98 -27.08
N GLY A 226 26.15 -14.72 -27.49
CA GLY A 226 24.85 -14.08 -27.65
C GLY A 226 24.14 -13.63 -26.37
N THR A 227 24.76 -13.74 -25.19
CA THR A 227 24.13 -13.37 -23.92
C THR A 227 24.16 -11.86 -23.57
N SER A 228 24.66 -10.99 -24.45
CA SER A 228 24.90 -9.57 -24.15
C SER A 228 23.66 -8.80 -23.67
N GLY A 229 22.48 -9.10 -24.22
CA GLY A 229 21.21 -8.45 -23.82
C GLY A 229 20.57 -9.01 -22.54
N VAL A 230 21.05 -10.14 -22.00
CA VAL A 230 20.44 -10.83 -20.84
C VAL A 230 20.41 -9.93 -19.60
N LEU A 231 21.53 -9.25 -19.33
CA LEU A 231 21.65 -8.34 -18.19
C LEU A 231 20.84 -7.04 -18.39
N PRO A 232 20.92 -6.32 -19.53
CA PRO A 232 20.04 -5.20 -19.83
C PRO A 232 18.54 -5.52 -19.68
N ALA A 233 18.05 -6.61 -20.28
CA ALA A 233 16.65 -7.03 -20.20
C ALA A 233 16.21 -7.30 -18.74
N THR A 234 17.06 -7.99 -17.97
CA THR A 234 16.84 -8.23 -16.54
C THR A 234 16.77 -6.91 -15.76
N LEU A 235 17.74 -6.01 -15.96
CA LEU A 235 17.81 -4.73 -15.25
C LEU A 235 16.62 -3.83 -15.57
N LEU A 236 16.17 -3.78 -16.83
CA LEU A 236 14.99 -3.03 -17.24
C LEU A 236 13.71 -3.58 -16.58
N THR A 237 13.56 -4.90 -16.56
CA THR A 237 12.46 -5.60 -15.87
C THR A 237 12.45 -5.28 -14.38
N VAL A 238 13.61 -5.35 -13.71
CA VAL A 238 13.75 -4.98 -12.29
C VAL A 238 13.44 -3.49 -12.09
N TRP A 239 13.87 -2.61 -12.99
CA TRP A 239 13.63 -1.17 -12.91
C TRP A 239 12.14 -0.81 -13.05
N LEU A 240 11.41 -1.43 -13.97
CA LEU A 240 9.95 -1.31 -14.07
C LEU A 240 9.27 -1.69 -12.75
N LEU A 241 9.66 -2.83 -12.15
CA LEU A 241 9.12 -3.26 -10.86
C LEU A 241 9.52 -2.32 -9.71
N VAL A 242 10.70 -1.69 -9.75
CA VAL A 242 11.10 -0.64 -8.80
C VAL A 242 10.19 0.58 -8.94
N GLN A 243 9.92 1.07 -10.16
CA GLN A 243 9.02 2.20 -10.40
C GLN A 243 7.60 1.92 -9.88
N LEU A 244 7.02 0.76 -10.24
CA LEU A 244 5.70 0.36 -9.76
C LEU A 244 5.68 0.24 -8.23
N ALA A 245 6.67 -0.41 -7.61
CA ALA A 245 6.78 -0.54 -6.16
C ALA A 245 7.12 0.78 -5.44
N TRP A 246 7.64 1.77 -6.15
CA TRP A 246 7.86 3.13 -5.65
C TRP A 246 6.59 3.96 -5.67
N LEU A 247 5.82 3.91 -6.77
CA LEU A 247 4.57 4.64 -6.96
C LEU A 247 3.43 4.07 -6.09
N ALA A 248 3.39 2.75 -5.89
CA ALA A 248 2.43 2.05 -5.04
C ALA A 248 2.68 2.31 -3.53
N ARG A 249 2.53 3.57 -3.09
CA ARG A 249 2.90 4.01 -1.74
C ARG A 249 2.15 3.28 -0.63
N SER A 250 0.94 2.79 -0.88
CA SER A 250 0.13 2.02 0.07
C SER A 250 0.52 0.53 0.23
N ARG A 251 1.45 -0.01 -0.59
CA ARG A 251 1.72 -1.45 -0.67
C ARG A 251 2.03 -2.13 0.66
N THR A 252 1.54 -3.36 0.82
CA THR A 252 1.90 -4.29 1.91
C THR A 252 2.91 -5.35 1.45
N LEU A 253 3.01 -5.60 0.13
CA LEU A 253 4.01 -6.48 -0.45
C LEU A 253 5.43 -5.90 -0.30
N SER A 254 6.39 -6.80 -0.05
CA SER A 254 7.82 -6.50 -0.07
C SER A 254 8.36 -6.63 -1.49
N PHE A 255 9.40 -5.87 -1.83
CA PHE A 255 10.02 -5.94 -3.16
C PHE A 255 10.55 -7.35 -3.48
N ALA A 256 11.14 -8.04 -2.49
CA ALA A 256 11.51 -9.45 -2.59
C ALA A 256 10.35 -10.40 -2.94
N ALA A 257 9.10 -10.06 -2.60
CA ALA A 257 7.94 -10.85 -3.02
C ALA A 257 7.61 -10.61 -4.50
N LEU A 258 7.84 -9.41 -5.01
CA LEU A 258 7.64 -9.09 -6.43
C LEU A 258 8.64 -9.85 -7.30
N LEU A 259 9.94 -9.82 -6.97
CA LEU A 259 10.94 -10.57 -7.75
C LEU A 259 10.72 -12.09 -7.71
N ARG A 260 10.16 -12.62 -6.62
CA ARG A 260 9.74 -14.03 -6.55
C ARG A 260 8.54 -14.33 -7.42
N LEU A 261 7.56 -13.42 -7.47
CA LEU A 261 6.43 -13.54 -8.39
C LEU A 261 6.86 -13.39 -9.86
N ALA A 262 7.88 -12.58 -10.15
CA ALA A 262 8.50 -12.52 -11.47
C ALA A 262 9.21 -13.83 -11.84
N VAL A 263 10.01 -14.43 -10.96
CA VAL A 263 10.58 -15.76 -11.26
C VAL A 263 9.49 -16.83 -11.42
N LEU A 264 8.41 -16.78 -10.64
CA LEU A 264 7.26 -17.68 -10.86
C LEU A 264 6.52 -17.40 -12.19
N GLY A 265 6.43 -16.14 -12.62
CA GLY A 265 5.86 -15.74 -13.91
C GLY A 265 6.70 -16.23 -15.10
N ALA A 266 8.03 -16.14 -15.00
CA ALA A 266 8.96 -16.71 -15.98
C ALA A 266 8.84 -18.24 -16.04
N LEU A 267 8.66 -18.90 -14.89
CA LEU A 267 8.45 -20.35 -14.84
C LEU A 267 7.07 -20.79 -15.37
N THR A 268 6.07 -19.90 -15.42
CA THR A 268 4.76 -20.25 -16.00
C THR A 268 4.76 -20.33 -17.53
N THR A 269 5.77 -19.81 -18.23
CA THR A 269 5.87 -19.95 -19.69
C THR A 269 5.90 -21.42 -20.15
N TRP A 270 6.49 -22.33 -19.36
CA TRP A 270 6.54 -23.78 -19.67
C TRP A 270 5.18 -24.50 -19.62
N PRO A 271 4.40 -24.47 -18.52
CA PRO A 271 3.06 -25.08 -18.53
C PRO A 271 2.10 -24.38 -19.51
N VAL A 272 2.35 -23.12 -19.84
CA VAL A 272 1.58 -22.35 -20.84
C VAL A 272 1.78 -22.89 -22.26
N LEU A 273 3.02 -23.09 -22.68
CA LEU A 273 3.40 -23.85 -23.90
C LEU A 273 2.63 -25.18 -24.00
N LEU A 274 2.59 -25.97 -22.92
CA LEU A 274 1.96 -27.30 -22.94
C LEU A 274 0.44 -27.20 -23.15
N VAL A 275 -0.21 -26.18 -22.59
CA VAL A 275 -1.63 -25.91 -22.81
C VAL A 275 -1.87 -25.46 -24.25
N GLU A 276 -1.04 -24.56 -24.80
CA GLU A 276 -1.17 -24.06 -26.16
C GLU A 276 -1.04 -25.15 -27.21
N VAL A 277 0.00 -25.98 -27.12
CA VAL A 277 0.18 -27.14 -28.01
C VAL A 277 -1.02 -28.09 -27.92
N SER A 278 -1.53 -28.32 -26.70
CA SER A 278 -2.71 -29.17 -26.50
C SER A 278 -3.99 -28.58 -27.10
N VAL A 279 -4.19 -27.27 -26.97
CA VAL A 279 -5.39 -26.56 -27.47
C VAL A 279 -5.32 -26.38 -28.98
N ALA A 280 -4.15 -26.08 -29.55
CA ALA A 280 -3.92 -26.04 -31.00
C ALA A 280 -4.19 -27.40 -31.65
N ALA A 281 -3.62 -28.48 -31.08
CA ALA A 281 -3.87 -29.84 -31.54
C ALA A 281 -5.35 -30.25 -31.43
N ALA A 282 -6.05 -29.83 -30.38
CA ALA A 282 -7.49 -30.08 -30.22
C ALA A 282 -8.38 -29.34 -31.23
N VAL A 283 -7.89 -28.23 -31.80
CA VAL A 283 -8.57 -27.45 -32.86
C VAL A 283 -8.08 -27.85 -34.26
N GLY A 284 -7.06 -28.71 -34.36
CA GLY A 284 -6.47 -29.17 -35.62
C GLY A 284 -5.53 -28.16 -36.28
N LEU A 285 -5.01 -27.19 -35.51
CA LEU A 285 -4.03 -26.20 -35.98
C LEU A 285 -2.61 -26.59 -35.55
N ASP A 286 -1.64 -26.27 -36.40
CA ASP A 286 -0.23 -26.25 -35.98
C ASP A 286 -0.02 -25.10 -34.98
N PRO A 287 0.68 -25.29 -33.85
CA PRO A 287 1.06 -24.19 -32.95
C PRO A 287 1.84 -23.04 -33.62
N ALA A 288 2.48 -23.29 -34.77
CA ALA A 288 3.15 -22.29 -35.60
C ALA A 288 2.25 -21.60 -36.64
N ASP A 289 0.97 -22.00 -36.76
CA ASP A 289 0.00 -21.34 -37.64
C ASP A 289 -0.24 -19.88 -37.19
N PRO A 290 -0.20 -18.88 -38.11
CA PRO A 290 -0.52 -17.48 -37.81
C PRO A 290 -1.81 -17.28 -37.00
N LEU A 291 -2.87 -18.04 -37.31
CA LEU A 291 -4.15 -17.97 -36.62
C LEU A 291 -4.07 -18.56 -35.21
N ALA A 292 -3.33 -19.65 -35.02
CA ALA A 292 -3.06 -20.20 -33.69
C ALA A 292 -2.26 -19.17 -32.85
N TYR A 293 -1.22 -18.58 -33.43
CA TYR A 293 -0.35 -17.58 -32.80
C TYR A 293 -1.06 -16.28 -32.39
N ALA A 294 -2.04 -15.81 -33.17
CA ALA A 294 -2.76 -14.57 -32.87
C ALA A 294 -4.03 -14.78 -32.02
N TYR A 295 -4.83 -15.83 -32.29
CA TYR A 295 -6.19 -15.97 -31.77
C TYR A 295 -6.39 -17.08 -30.72
N LEU A 296 -5.55 -18.11 -30.71
CA LEU A 296 -5.66 -19.25 -29.78
C LEU A 296 -4.68 -19.11 -28.61
N ALA A 297 -3.45 -18.73 -28.95
CA ALA A 297 -2.38 -18.30 -28.09
C ALA A 297 -2.80 -17.20 -27.11
N VAL A 298 -3.01 -15.96 -27.58
CA VAL A 298 -3.22 -14.76 -26.74
C VAL A 298 -4.22 -14.97 -25.58
N PRO A 299 -5.42 -15.56 -25.78
CA PRO A 299 -6.34 -15.83 -24.67
C PRO A 299 -5.79 -16.79 -23.60
N VAL A 300 -5.07 -17.85 -24.00
CA VAL A 300 -4.43 -18.80 -23.07
C VAL A 300 -3.37 -18.09 -22.26
N GLU A 301 -2.50 -17.31 -22.91
CA GLU A 301 -1.43 -16.57 -22.25
C GLU A 301 -1.96 -15.53 -21.24
N GLU A 302 -2.93 -14.69 -21.64
CA GLU A 302 -3.50 -13.67 -20.76
C GLU A 302 -4.17 -14.26 -19.52
N ILE A 303 -4.83 -15.42 -19.64
CA ILE A 303 -5.41 -16.12 -18.49
C ILE A 303 -4.29 -16.73 -17.62
N ALA A 304 -3.32 -17.40 -18.23
CA ALA A 304 -2.34 -18.20 -17.51
C ALA A 304 -1.27 -17.37 -16.79
N LYS A 305 -1.03 -16.10 -17.20
CA LYS A 305 -0.23 -15.11 -16.45
C LYS A 305 -0.72 -14.90 -15.00
N PHE A 306 -1.98 -15.25 -14.68
CA PHE A 306 -2.53 -15.21 -13.32
C PHE A 306 -2.31 -16.49 -12.50
N THR A 307 -1.74 -17.55 -13.07
CA THR A 307 -1.46 -18.83 -12.38
C THR A 307 -0.64 -18.65 -11.09
N PRO A 308 0.44 -17.83 -11.02
CA PRO A 308 1.18 -17.63 -9.78
C PRO A 308 0.33 -16.93 -8.70
N LEU A 309 -0.60 -16.05 -9.09
CA LEU A 309 -1.52 -15.38 -8.18
C LEU A 309 -2.61 -16.35 -7.66
N LEU A 310 -3.07 -17.29 -8.49
CA LEU A 310 -3.98 -18.36 -8.09
C LEU A 310 -3.33 -19.34 -7.10
N LEU A 311 -2.09 -19.77 -7.39
CA LEU A 311 -1.28 -20.57 -6.46
C LEU A 311 -1.05 -19.82 -5.14
N PHE A 312 -0.76 -18.52 -5.21
CA PHE A 312 -0.62 -17.68 -4.02
C PHE A 312 -1.94 -17.57 -3.22
N TRP A 313 -3.10 -17.50 -3.90
CA TRP A 313 -4.42 -17.52 -3.24
C TRP A 313 -4.69 -18.83 -2.49
N LEU A 314 -4.27 -19.97 -3.04
CA LEU A 314 -4.39 -21.29 -2.40
C LEU A 314 -3.52 -21.40 -1.14
N VAL A 315 -2.25 -20.97 -1.22
CA VAL A 315 -1.23 -21.21 -0.17
C VAL A 315 -1.18 -20.10 0.89
N ALA A 316 -1.61 -18.88 0.56
CA ALA A 316 -1.51 -17.69 1.40
C ALA A 316 -2.82 -16.89 1.52
N ARG A 317 -3.98 -17.57 1.46
CA ARG A 317 -5.32 -16.97 1.42
C ARG A 317 -5.56 -15.88 2.49
N HIS A 318 -5.04 -16.03 3.71
CA HIS A 318 -5.23 -15.02 4.75
C HIS A 318 -4.39 -13.77 4.49
N ARG A 319 -3.23 -13.90 3.83
CA ARG A 319 -2.41 -12.77 3.39
C ARG A 319 -3.07 -11.99 2.26
N LEU A 320 -3.71 -12.64 1.27
CA LEU A 320 -4.48 -11.90 0.24
C LEU A 320 -5.68 -11.15 0.82
N ARG A 321 -6.24 -11.59 1.96
CA ARG A 321 -7.29 -10.83 2.66
C ARG A 321 -6.77 -9.54 3.33
N ARG A 322 -5.46 -9.41 3.54
CA ARG A 322 -4.76 -8.22 4.05
C ARG A 322 -4.13 -7.35 2.97
N PHE A 323 -4.18 -7.77 1.70
CA PHE A 323 -3.66 -6.98 0.57
C PHE A 323 -4.36 -5.61 0.45
N ALA A 324 -3.57 -4.59 0.17
CA ALA A 324 -4.02 -3.33 -0.38
C ALA A 324 -4.45 -3.52 -1.86
N ALA A 325 -5.21 -2.58 -2.42
CA ALA A 325 -5.62 -2.62 -3.83
C ALA A 325 -4.40 -2.62 -4.76
N VAL A 326 -3.37 -1.83 -4.43
CA VAL A 326 -2.10 -1.83 -5.20
C VAL A 326 -1.33 -3.16 -5.12
N ASP A 327 -1.55 -4.00 -4.11
CA ASP A 327 -0.82 -5.28 -4.02
C ASP A 327 -1.29 -6.28 -5.09
N TYR A 328 -2.55 -6.18 -5.55
CA TYR A 328 -3.04 -6.96 -6.70
C TYR A 328 -2.40 -6.51 -8.01
N LEU A 329 -2.30 -5.18 -8.22
CA LEU A 329 -1.55 -4.58 -9.33
C LEU A 329 -0.10 -5.07 -9.34
N LEU A 330 0.62 -4.89 -8.23
CA LEU A 330 2.03 -5.25 -8.13
C LEU A 330 2.28 -6.75 -8.30
N ALA A 331 1.40 -7.61 -7.76
CA ALA A 331 1.53 -9.05 -7.92
C ALA A 331 1.31 -9.48 -9.38
N ALA A 332 0.28 -8.94 -10.03
CA ALA A 332 -0.03 -9.24 -11.42
C ALA A 332 1.05 -8.71 -12.38
N ALA A 333 1.47 -7.45 -12.20
CA ALA A 333 2.56 -6.84 -12.96
C ALA A 333 3.88 -7.59 -12.78
N ALA A 334 4.17 -8.12 -11.58
CA ALA A 334 5.33 -8.97 -11.35
C ALA A 334 5.25 -10.29 -12.14
N CYS A 335 4.08 -10.95 -12.17
CA CYS A 335 3.91 -12.18 -12.96
C CYS A 335 4.11 -11.91 -14.46
N GLY A 336 3.47 -10.86 -15.00
CA GLY A 336 3.65 -10.43 -16.39
C GLY A 336 5.07 -10.01 -16.72
N ALA A 337 5.77 -9.29 -15.82
CA ALA A 337 7.18 -8.93 -15.98
C ALA A 337 8.10 -10.16 -16.00
N GLY A 338 7.77 -11.19 -15.22
CA GLY A 338 8.43 -12.49 -15.27
C GLY A 338 8.28 -13.19 -16.61
N PHE A 339 7.03 -13.25 -17.08
CA PHE A 339 6.69 -13.83 -18.37
C PHE A 339 7.41 -13.13 -19.53
N GLN A 340 7.34 -11.80 -19.56
CA GLN A 340 8.05 -10.95 -20.52
C GLN A 340 9.57 -11.12 -20.46
N LEU A 341 10.14 -11.29 -19.27
CA LEU A 341 11.57 -11.55 -19.13
C LEU A 341 11.95 -12.90 -19.78
N ALA A 342 11.17 -13.96 -19.58
CA ALA A 342 11.44 -15.25 -20.24
C ALA A 342 11.43 -15.14 -21.77
N GLU A 343 10.42 -14.48 -22.33
CA GLU A 343 10.31 -14.19 -23.77
C GLU A 343 11.47 -13.33 -24.29
N THR A 344 11.79 -12.23 -23.59
CA THR A 344 12.87 -11.30 -23.96
C THR A 344 14.25 -11.97 -23.90
N LEU A 345 14.47 -12.84 -22.92
CA LEU A 345 15.72 -13.59 -22.80
C LEU A 345 15.87 -14.62 -23.93
N ALA A 346 14.81 -15.37 -24.26
CA ALA A 346 14.83 -16.28 -25.41
C ALA A 346 15.16 -15.54 -26.71
N ARG A 347 14.43 -14.45 -26.97
CA ARG A 347 14.63 -13.53 -28.09
C ARG A 347 16.09 -13.05 -28.17
N THR A 348 16.63 -12.53 -27.07
CA THR A 348 18.03 -12.05 -26.98
C THR A 348 19.04 -13.12 -27.41
N LEU A 349 18.87 -14.35 -26.94
CA LEU A 349 19.79 -15.47 -27.22
C LEU A 349 19.73 -15.89 -28.70
N LEU A 350 18.53 -15.88 -29.30
CA LEU A 350 18.30 -16.19 -30.71
C LEU A 350 18.93 -15.18 -31.66
N PHE A 351 18.84 -13.89 -31.34
CA PHE A 351 19.49 -12.83 -32.12
C PHE A 351 21.01 -12.73 -31.87
N GLY A 352 21.59 -13.61 -31.04
CA GLY A 352 23.05 -13.72 -30.91
C GLY A 352 23.73 -12.46 -30.37
N GLY A 353 22.99 -11.59 -29.68
CA GLY A 353 23.47 -10.28 -29.24
C GLY A 353 23.50 -9.18 -30.31
N LEU A 354 22.93 -9.43 -31.50
CA LEU A 354 22.61 -8.40 -32.48
C LEU A 354 21.50 -7.46 -31.95
N PRO A 355 21.39 -6.22 -32.47
CA PRO A 355 20.30 -5.32 -32.09
C PRO A 355 18.94 -5.86 -32.57
N ASP A 356 18.04 -6.15 -31.64
CA ASP A 356 16.65 -6.51 -31.95
C ASP A 356 15.71 -5.33 -31.58
N PRO A 357 14.98 -4.75 -32.56
CA PRO A 357 14.07 -3.61 -32.32
C PRO A 357 12.81 -3.99 -31.51
N LEU A 358 12.54 -5.28 -31.34
CA LEU A 358 11.51 -5.82 -30.46
C LEU A 358 12.01 -6.04 -29.02
N LEU A 359 13.25 -5.64 -28.70
CA LEU A 359 13.69 -5.54 -27.32
C LEU A 359 12.86 -4.48 -26.57
N PRO A 360 12.47 -4.75 -25.30
CA PRO A 360 11.69 -3.80 -24.52
C PRO A 360 12.43 -2.46 -24.34
N GLN A 361 11.76 -1.37 -24.71
CA GLN A 361 12.34 -0.02 -24.82
C GLN A 361 12.30 0.76 -23.50
N GLY A 362 13.23 1.70 -23.35
CA GLY A 362 13.21 2.72 -22.30
C GLY A 362 14.57 2.97 -21.66
N GLY A 363 14.62 3.90 -20.72
CA GLY A 363 15.82 4.25 -19.96
C GLY A 363 15.51 4.56 -18.50
N LEU A 364 16.54 5.01 -17.77
CA LEU A 364 16.46 5.23 -16.32
C LEU A 364 15.34 6.21 -15.92
N LEU A 365 15.14 7.29 -16.69
CA LEU A 365 14.14 8.33 -16.39
C LEU A 365 12.78 8.09 -17.08
N THR A 366 12.66 7.01 -17.85
CA THR A 366 11.45 6.69 -18.62
C THR A 366 10.37 6.13 -17.70
N PRO A 367 9.14 6.69 -17.65
CA PRO A 367 8.05 6.14 -16.84
C PRO A 367 7.51 4.85 -17.47
N LEU A 368 7.45 3.79 -16.66
CA LEU A 368 7.01 2.44 -17.05
C LEU A 368 7.70 1.94 -18.34
N PRO A 369 9.03 1.69 -18.29
CA PRO A 369 9.77 1.17 -19.43
C PRO A 369 9.43 -0.30 -19.68
N GLY A 370 9.78 -0.79 -20.87
CA GLY A 370 9.56 -2.17 -21.28
C GLY A 370 8.42 -2.36 -22.30
N TRP A 371 8.00 -1.31 -23.00
CA TRP A 371 7.11 -1.44 -24.16
C TRP A 371 7.91 -1.77 -25.42
N VAL A 372 7.22 -2.19 -26.48
CA VAL A 372 7.76 -2.41 -27.82
C VAL A 372 6.93 -1.62 -28.81
N ASP A 373 7.58 -0.83 -29.68
CA ASP A 373 6.93 -0.18 -30.82
C ASP A 373 7.18 -0.98 -32.08
N LEU A 374 6.13 -1.33 -32.83
CA LEU A 374 6.24 -2.03 -34.10
C LEU A 374 6.61 -1.02 -35.22
N PRO A 375 7.81 -1.10 -35.83
CA PRO A 375 8.25 -0.13 -36.82
C PRO A 375 7.30 -0.05 -38.03
N GLY A 376 7.00 1.16 -38.48
CA GLY A 376 6.16 1.41 -39.67
C GLY A 376 4.64 1.25 -39.48
N THR A 377 4.16 0.70 -38.36
CA THR A 377 2.72 0.43 -38.14
C THR A 377 2.03 1.40 -37.18
N GLY A 378 2.81 2.10 -36.34
CA GLY A 378 2.27 2.98 -35.30
C GLY A 378 1.59 2.25 -34.14
N ILE A 379 1.76 0.93 -34.04
CA ILE A 379 1.23 0.09 -32.97
C ILE A 379 2.28 -0.08 -31.86
N ARG A 380 1.86 0.13 -30.61
CA ARG A 380 2.65 -0.10 -29.41
C ARG A 380 2.10 -1.29 -28.64
N PHE A 381 2.97 -2.16 -28.16
CA PHE A 381 2.68 -3.15 -27.13
C PHE A 381 3.33 -2.72 -25.82
N SER A 382 2.54 -2.46 -24.78
CA SER A 382 3.01 -1.93 -23.50
C SER A 382 3.84 -2.91 -22.66
N GLY A 383 3.97 -4.17 -23.11
CA GLY A 383 4.63 -5.24 -22.39
C GLY A 383 3.69 -5.97 -21.42
N HIS A 384 3.87 -7.29 -21.27
CA HIS A 384 3.03 -8.14 -20.42
C HIS A 384 2.98 -7.65 -18.96
N ALA A 385 4.04 -7.01 -18.48
CA ALA A 385 4.07 -6.40 -17.14
C ALA A 385 3.00 -5.30 -16.96
N VAL A 386 2.78 -4.47 -17.98
CA VAL A 386 1.83 -3.36 -17.94
C VAL A 386 0.40 -3.85 -18.19
N THR A 387 0.19 -4.73 -19.17
CA THR A 387 -1.14 -5.29 -19.48
C THR A 387 -1.67 -6.16 -18.33
N THR A 388 -0.86 -7.12 -17.84
CA THR A 388 -1.21 -7.95 -16.67
C THR A 388 -1.38 -7.08 -15.41
N GLY A 389 -0.54 -6.05 -15.27
CA GLY A 389 -0.65 -5.05 -14.20
C GLY A 389 -1.97 -4.26 -14.20
N LEU A 390 -2.48 -3.89 -15.39
CA LEU A 390 -3.75 -3.19 -15.56
C LEU A 390 -4.93 -4.02 -15.05
N VAL A 391 -4.98 -5.30 -15.43
CA VAL A 391 -5.98 -6.27 -14.96
C VAL A 391 -5.86 -6.45 -13.44
N GLY A 392 -4.63 -6.55 -12.90
CA GLY A 392 -4.38 -6.59 -11.46
C GLY A 392 -4.85 -5.35 -10.71
N ALA A 393 -4.71 -4.16 -11.30
CA ALA A 393 -5.19 -2.90 -10.74
C ALA A 393 -6.72 -2.86 -10.67
N ALA A 394 -7.38 -3.24 -11.77
CA ALA A 394 -8.83 -3.35 -11.85
C ALA A 394 -9.39 -4.38 -10.84
N LEU A 395 -8.72 -5.53 -10.69
CA LEU A 395 -9.05 -6.55 -9.69
C LEU A 395 -8.87 -6.05 -8.27
N GLY A 396 -7.78 -5.33 -7.97
CA GLY A 396 -7.53 -4.73 -6.67
C GLY A 396 -8.61 -3.71 -6.27
N LEU A 397 -8.98 -2.83 -7.20
CA LEU A 397 -10.07 -1.87 -7.04
C LEU A 397 -11.41 -2.58 -6.77
N ALA A 398 -11.75 -3.62 -7.54
CA ALA A 398 -12.97 -4.40 -7.33
C ALA A 398 -12.98 -5.11 -5.97
N VAL A 399 -11.90 -5.83 -5.63
CA VAL A 399 -11.84 -6.68 -4.44
C VAL A 399 -11.82 -5.88 -3.14
N VAL A 400 -11.15 -4.72 -3.12
CA VAL A 400 -11.04 -3.84 -1.94
C VAL A 400 -12.16 -2.80 -1.90
N GLY A 401 -12.47 -2.18 -3.05
CA GLY A 401 -13.39 -1.03 -3.14
C GLY A 401 -14.87 -1.37 -3.15
N ARG A 402 -15.27 -2.61 -3.49
CA ARG A 402 -16.69 -3.02 -3.60
C ARG A 402 -17.54 -2.75 -2.36
N GLY A 403 -16.94 -2.72 -1.18
CA GLY A 403 -17.62 -2.43 0.08
C GLY A 403 -17.95 -0.94 0.28
N LEU A 404 -17.30 -0.03 -0.45
CA LEU A 404 -17.56 1.41 -0.43
C LEU A 404 -18.33 1.90 -1.66
N TYR A 405 -17.99 1.38 -2.83
CA TYR A 405 -18.45 1.89 -4.12
C TYR A 405 -19.40 0.91 -4.85
N GLY A 406 -19.75 -0.20 -4.20
CA GLY A 406 -20.70 -1.20 -4.69
C GLY A 406 -20.11 -2.24 -5.64
N ALA A 407 -20.92 -3.25 -5.98
CA ALA A 407 -20.50 -4.38 -6.81
C ALA A 407 -20.14 -4.01 -8.26
N ARG A 408 -20.54 -2.83 -8.76
CA ARG A 408 -20.26 -2.38 -10.14
C ARG A 408 -18.77 -2.31 -10.49
N LEU A 409 -17.88 -2.21 -9.49
CA LEU A 409 -16.44 -2.28 -9.72
C LEU A 409 -15.97 -3.62 -10.31
N TRP A 410 -16.76 -4.70 -10.20
CA TRP A 410 -16.49 -5.98 -10.87
C TRP A 410 -16.62 -5.92 -12.41
N LEU A 411 -17.09 -4.80 -12.98
CA LEU A 411 -16.99 -4.55 -14.42
C LEU A 411 -15.55 -4.16 -14.84
N LEU A 412 -14.72 -3.65 -13.93
CA LEU A 412 -13.36 -3.21 -14.28
C LEU A 412 -12.44 -4.37 -14.70
N PRO A 413 -12.36 -5.52 -13.99
CA PRO A 413 -11.47 -6.61 -14.40
C PRO A 413 -11.72 -7.18 -15.80
N PRO A 414 -12.96 -7.50 -16.24
CA PRO A 414 -13.17 -8.00 -17.61
C PRO A 414 -12.92 -6.93 -18.68
N LEU A 415 -13.20 -5.65 -18.40
CA LEU A 415 -12.85 -4.55 -19.33
C LEU A 415 -11.33 -4.37 -19.46
N ALA A 416 -10.59 -4.46 -18.35
CA ALA A 416 -9.13 -4.41 -18.36
C ALA A 416 -8.52 -5.63 -19.07
N LEU A 417 -9.09 -6.82 -18.88
CA LEU A 417 -8.66 -8.05 -19.56
C LEU A 417 -8.95 -7.98 -21.07
N GLY A 418 -10.10 -7.44 -21.46
CA GLY A 418 -10.42 -7.17 -22.86
C GLY A 418 -9.44 -6.19 -23.51
N ALA A 419 -9.05 -5.11 -22.80
CA ALA A 419 -8.04 -4.17 -23.29
C ALA A 419 -6.64 -4.81 -23.42
N ALA A 420 -6.22 -5.59 -22.43
CA ALA A 420 -4.95 -6.32 -22.44
C ALA A 420 -4.89 -7.34 -23.59
N ALA A 421 -5.92 -8.16 -23.74
CA ALA A 421 -6.03 -9.15 -24.81
C ALA A 421 -6.12 -8.47 -26.19
N LEU A 422 -6.83 -7.35 -26.32
CA LEU A 422 -6.91 -6.60 -27.57
C LEU A 422 -5.54 -6.05 -28.00
N GLU A 423 -4.78 -5.44 -27.10
CA GLU A 423 -3.45 -4.91 -27.39
C GLU A 423 -2.46 -6.00 -27.77
N HIS A 424 -2.46 -7.12 -27.04
CA HIS A 424 -1.63 -8.29 -27.33
C HIS A 424 -2.03 -8.98 -28.65
N LEU A 425 -3.33 -9.12 -28.94
CA LEU A 425 -3.83 -9.69 -30.18
C LEU A 425 -3.46 -8.84 -31.40
N ASN A 426 -3.60 -7.51 -31.34
CA ASN A 426 -3.19 -6.65 -32.46
C ASN A 426 -1.67 -6.69 -32.68
N HIS A 427 -0.87 -6.76 -31.62
CA HIS A 427 0.58 -6.94 -31.72
C HIS A 427 0.95 -8.26 -32.42
N ASN A 428 0.35 -9.37 -31.99
CA ASN A 428 0.64 -10.69 -32.54
C ASN A 428 0.09 -10.86 -33.96
N ALA A 429 -1.11 -10.35 -34.27
CA ALA A 429 -1.67 -10.38 -35.61
C ALA A 429 -0.71 -9.75 -36.63
N VAL A 430 -0.20 -8.54 -36.34
CA VAL A 430 0.76 -7.84 -37.21
C VAL A 430 2.08 -8.58 -37.33
N LEU A 431 2.62 -9.15 -36.24
CA LEU A 431 3.84 -9.98 -36.29
C LEU A 431 3.66 -11.27 -37.10
N ALA A 432 2.43 -11.79 -37.21
CA ALA A 432 2.08 -12.96 -38.01
C ALA A 432 1.59 -12.64 -39.43
N GLY A 433 1.63 -11.37 -39.85
CA GLY A 433 1.15 -10.94 -41.17
C GLY A 433 -0.37 -10.98 -41.35
N LEU A 434 -1.12 -10.93 -40.26
CA LEU A 434 -2.58 -10.94 -40.23
C LEU A 434 -3.15 -9.53 -40.03
N GLU A 435 -4.15 -9.17 -40.83
CA GLU A 435 -4.92 -7.94 -40.67
C GLU A 435 -6.04 -8.13 -39.63
N PRO A 436 -6.09 -7.34 -38.53
CA PRO A 436 -7.20 -7.36 -37.59
C PRO A 436 -8.50 -6.86 -38.23
N THR A 437 -9.65 -7.35 -37.75
CA THR A 437 -10.95 -6.90 -38.28
C THR A 437 -11.16 -5.39 -38.06
N ALA A 438 -11.95 -4.74 -38.94
CA ALA A 438 -12.23 -3.31 -38.81
C ALA A 438 -12.80 -2.91 -37.43
N LEU A 439 -13.58 -3.77 -36.79
CA LEU A 439 -14.06 -3.56 -35.42
C LEU A 439 -12.92 -3.66 -34.39
N THR A 440 -12.06 -4.67 -34.52
CA THR A 440 -10.86 -4.86 -33.68
C THR A 440 -9.96 -3.63 -33.75
N SER A 441 -9.65 -3.15 -34.95
CA SER A 441 -8.81 -1.98 -35.20
C SER A 441 -9.45 -0.68 -34.69
N ALA A 442 -10.76 -0.50 -34.92
CA ALA A 442 -11.49 0.68 -34.44
C ALA A 442 -11.53 0.76 -32.91
N VAL A 443 -11.77 -0.37 -32.22
CA VAL A 443 -11.73 -0.40 -30.75
C VAL A 443 -10.29 -0.21 -30.23
N PHE A 444 -9.28 -0.77 -30.90
CA PHE A 444 -7.88 -0.61 -30.49
C PHE A 444 -7.38 0.84 -30.67
N ALA A 445 -7.87 1.54 -31.69
CA ALA A 445 -7.62 2.97 -31.89
C ALA A 445 -8.14 3.85 -30.74
N LEU A 446 -9.23 3.45 -30.04
CA LEU A 446 -9.69 4.15 -28.83
C LEU A 446 -8.68 4.09 -27.67
N TYR A 447 -7.79 3.10 -27.66
CA TYR A 447 -6.65 2.99 -26.74
C TYR A 447 -5.37 3.62 -27.31
N GLY A 448 -5.47 4.39 -28.40
CA GLY A 448 -4.33 5.01 -29.07
C GLY A 448 -3.33 3.97 -29.60
N ASN A 449 -3.83 2.87 -30.17
CA ASN A 449 -3.02 1.74 -30.67
C ASN A 449 -2.03 1.21 -29.61
N GLY A 450 -2.52 1.06 -28.36
CA GLY A 450 -1.76 0.61 -27.19
C GLY A 450 -1.04 1.72 -26.43
N ALA A 451 -0.86 2.91 -27.00
CA ALA A 451 -0.13 4.00 -26.33
C ALA A 451 -0.82 4.53 -25.06
N ALA A 452 -2.14 4.32 -24.88
CA ALA A 452 -2.88 4.73 -23.69
C ALA A 452 -2.74 3.77 -22.50
N THR A 453 -2.42 2.49 -22.71
CA THR A 453 -2.52 1.44 -21.68
C THR A 453 -1.61 1.70 -20.47
N ARG A 454 -0.36 2.13 -20.70
CA ARG A 454 0.56 2.53 -19.61
C ARG A 454 0.02 3.70 -18.78
N TRP A 455 -0.71 4.64 -19.39
CA TRP A 455 -1.31 5.77 -18.70
C TRP A 455 -2.56 5.36 -17.93
N LEU A 456 -3.38 4.46 -18.50
CA LEU A 456 -4.51 3.87 -17.82
C LEU A 456 -4.09 3.08 -16.58
N LEU A 457 -2.97 2.33 -16.65
CA LEU A 457 -2.38 1.67 -15.48
C LEU A 457 -1.99 2.68 -14.39
N LEU A 458 -1.37 3.81 -14.76
CA LEU A 458 -1.03 4.87 -13.79
C LEU A 458 -2.28 5.51 -13.15
N VAL A 459 -3.35 5.73 -13.93
CA VAL A 459 -4.63 6.20 -13.39
C VAL A 459 -5.23 5.20 -12.39
N LEU A 460 -5.29 3.91 -12.75
CA LEU A 460 -5.80 2.88 -11.83
C LEU A 460 -4.89 2.71 -10.59
N LEU A 461 -3.58 2.89 -10.72
CA LEU A 461 -2.63 2.89 -9.60
C LEU A 461 -2.93 4.05 -8.64
N VAL A 462 -3.15 5.27 -9.15
CA VAL A 462 -3.53 6.44 -8.33
C VAL A 462 -4.88 6.19 -7.64
N CYS A 463 -5.88 5.68 -8.35
CA CYS A 463 -7.17 5.29 -7.75
C CYS A 463 -7.00 4.24 -6.65
N ALA A 464 -6.13 3.25 -6.83
CA ALA A 464 -5.85 2.21 -5.84
C ALA A 464 -5.14 2.79 -4.60
N VAL A 465 -4.14 3.66 -4.76
CA VAL A 465 -3.48 4.36 -3.64
C VAL A 465 -4.48 5.21 -2.85
N LEU A 466 -5.37 5.96 -3.52
CA LEU A 466 -6.42 6.76 -2.87
C LEU A 466 -7.43 5.90 -2.10
N LEU A 467 -7.88 4.78 -2.69
CA LEU A 467 -8.73 3.80 -2.02
C LEU A 467 -8.03 3.19 -0.79
N ASP A 468 -6.75 2.86 -0.90
CA ASP A 468 -6.00 2.24 0.18
C ASP A 468 -5.79 3.19 1.36
N HIS A 469 -5.43 4.46 1.13
CA HIS A 469 -5.33 5.43 2.21
C HIS A 469 -6.69 5.69 2.88
N ARG A 470 -7.80 5.66 2.12
CA ARG A 470 -9.16 5.67 2.68
C ARG A 470 -9.46 4.44 3.54
N MET A 471 -9.07 3.24 3.10
CA MET A 471 -9.18 2.00 3.90
C MET A 471 -8.38 2.07 5.19
N LEU A 472 -7.12 2.51 5.12
CA LEU A 472 -6.22 2.66 6.27
C LEU A 472 -6.77 3.66 7.30
N GLY A 473 -7.48 4.70 6.86
CA GLY A 473 -8.18 5.65 7.74
C GLY A 473 -9.21 4.99 8.66
N PHE A 474 -9.99 4.02 8.15
CA PHE A 474 -10.97 3.25 8.94
C PHE A 474 -10.34 2.25 9.93
N ALA A 475 -9.01 2.14 9.93
CA ALA A 475 -8.24 1.27 10.81
C ALA A 475 -7.33 2.06 11.77
N ALA A 476 -7.51 3.38 11.87
CA ALA A 476 -6.69 4.27 12.70
C ALA A 476 -6.65 3.91 14.20
N GLU A 477 -7.70 3.28 14.70
CA GLU A 477 -7.82 2.72 16.06
C GLU A 477 -7.06 1.38 16.26
N SER A 478 -6.71 0.69 15.17
CA SER A 478 -6.10 -0.65 15.23
C SER A 478 -4.58 -0.66 15.06
N ALA A 479 -4.00 0.38 14.45
CA ALA A 479 -2.58 0.45 14.15
C ALA A 479 -1.98 1.73 14.75
N PRO A 480 -0.81 1.67 15.42
CA PRO A 480 -0.19 2.84 16.01
C PRO A 480 0.12 3.91 14.94
N PRO A 481 0.16 5.20 15.30
CA PRO A 481 0.55 6.27 14.39
C PRO A 481 2.04 6.13 13.97
N PRO A 482 2.45 6.66 12.80
CA PRO A 482 3.87 6.84 12.49
C PRO A 482 4.51 7.86 13.45
N PRO A 483 5.82 7.80 13.72
CA PRO A 483 6.51 8.77 14.56
C PRO A 483 6.37 10.23 14.07
N GLY A 484 6.24 11.16 15.02
CA GLY A 484 6.10 12.59 14.77
C GLY A 484 4.74 13.00 14.19
N THR A 485 4.65 14.24 13.73
CA THR A 485 3.40 14.82 13.22
C THR A 485 3.26 14.68 11.71
N ALA A 486 2.02 14.52 11.24
CA ALA A 486 1.72 14.49 9.81
C ALA A 486 1.86 15.90 9.21
N PRO A 487 2.45 16.07 8.02
CA PRO A 487 2.45 17.34 7.29
C PRO A 487 1.04 17.65 6.77
N LEU A 488 0.84 18.87 6.27
CA LEU A 488 -0.40 19.31 5.63
C LEU A 488 -1.68 19.28 6.50
N ARG A 489 -1.59 19.17 7.84
CA ARG A 489 -2.75 19.21 8.78
C ARG A 489 -3.70 20.39 8.52
N ARG A 490 -3.17 21.58 8.25
CA ARG A 490 -3.99 22.77 7.91
C ARG A 490 -4.73 22.63 6.58
N LEU A 491 -4.17 21.92 5.60
CA LEU A 491 -4.78 21.68 4.29
C LEU A 491 -5.86 20.60 4.37
N THR A 492 -5.61 19.49 5.10
CA THR A 492 -6.61 18.45 5.34
C THR A 492 -7.79 18.97 6.14
N ALA A 493 -7.55 19.76 7.20
CA ALA A 493 -8.60 20.45 7.96
C ALA A 493 -9.45 21.35 7.04
N ARG A 494 -8.82 22.24 6.24
CA ARG A 494 -9.54 23.11 5.29
C ARG A 494 -10.34 22.32 4.24
N ALA A 495 -9.81 21.20 3.74
CA ALA A 495 -10.51 20.34 2.81
C ALA A 495 -11.74 19.69 3.47
N HIS A 496 -11.61 19.25 4.72
CA HIS A 496 -12.68 18.63 5.49
C HIS A 496 -13.78 19.62 5.86
N GLY A 497 -13.45 20.80 6.40
CA GLY A 497 -14.41 21.86 6.69
C GLY A 497 -15.22 22.29 5.47
N ARG A 498 -14.56 22.47 4.32
CA ARG A 498 -15.24 22.73 3.03
C ARG A 498 -16.14 21.59 2.59
N ALA A 499 -15.79 20.34 2.89
CA ALA A 499 -16.62 19.18 2.59
C ALA A 499 -17.85 19.11 3.50
N VAL A 500 -17.70 19.37 4.80
CA VAL A 500 -18.81 19.48 5.76
C VAL A 500 -19.78 20.58 5.32
N TRP A 501 -19.30 21.79 5.07
CA TRP A 501 -20.11 22.92 4.60
C TRP A 501 -20.86 22.59 3.29
N ARG A 502 -20.18 22.04 2.28
CA ARG A 502 -20.83 21.60 1.02
C ARG A 502 -21.88 20.51 1.23
N ARG A 503 -21.76 19.70 2.30
CA ARG A 503 -22.69 18.62 2.61
C ARG A 503 -23.90 19.10 3.43
N SER A 504 -23.73 20.05 4.34
CA SER A 504 -24.83 20.68 5.08
C SER A 504 -25.69 21.56 4.16
N HIS A 505 -25.09 22.18 3.14
CA HIS A 505 -25.77 23.07 2.20
C HIS A 505 -26.27 22.38 0.90
N LEU A 506 -26.29 21.05 0.84
CA LEU A 506 -26.83 20.31 -0.31
C LEU A 506 -28.35 20.21 -0.22
N PRO A 507 -29.13 20.71 -1.21
CA PRO A 507 -30.59 20.64 -1.19
C PRO A 507 -31.11 19.20 -1.03
N GLY A 508 -32.17 19.03 -0.22
CA GLY A 508 -32.73 17.70 0.08
C GLY A 508 -33.54 17.10 -1.08
N ASP A 509 -34.06 17.97 -1.94
CA ASP A 509 -34.91 17.73 -3.12
C ASP A 509 -34.12 17.45 -4.41
N ILE A 510 -32.80 17.66 -4.42
CA ILE A 510 -31.97 17.43 -5.60
C ILE A 510 -31.98 15.96 -6.04
N ALA A 511 -32.17 15.73 -7.35
CA ALA A 511 -32.34 14.40 -7.91
C ALA A 511 -31.19 13.43 -7.52
N PRO A 512 -31.48 12.14 -7.20
CA PRO A 512 -30.55 11.28 -6.45
C PRO A 512 -29.18 11.08 -7.09
N LEU A 513 -29.09 11.11 -8.42
CA LEU A 513 -27.83 10.93 -9.15
C LEU A 513 -26.92 12.16 -9.01
N PHE A 514 -27.46 13.37 -9.13
CA PHE A 514 -26.74 14.62 -8.87
C PHE A 514 -26.35 14.74 -7.40
N ARG A 515 -27.23 14.35 -6.46
CA ARG A 515 -26.91 14.29 -5.02
C ARG A 515 -25.69 13.40 -4.76
N ARG A 516 -25.65 12.20 -5.35
CA ARG A 516 -24.51 11.27 -5.23
C ARG A 516 -23.23 11.85 -5.83
N ALA A 517 -23.31 12.46 -7.01
CA ALA A 517 -22.16 13.09 -7.67
C ALA A 517 -21.60 14.24 -6.81
N ALA A 518 -22.45 15.13 -6.28
CA ALA A 518 -22.04 16.23 -5.43
C ALA A 518 -21.42 15.76 -4.10
N LEU A 519 -21.96 14.71 -3.47
CA LEU A 519 -21.38 14.10 -2.26
C LEU A 519 -19.99 13.49 -2.53
N VAL A 520 -19.80 12.83 -3.68
CA VAL A 520 -18.47 12.33 -4.10
C VAL A 520 -17.51 13.49 -4.34
N TRP A 521 -17.95 14.54 -5.05
CA TRP A 521 -17.14 15.73 -5.33
C TRP A 521 -16.75 16.51 -4.08
N ALA A 522 -17.63 16.60 -3.08
CA ALA A 522 -17.31 17.19 -1.78
C ALA A 522 -16.25 16.39 -1.01
N ARG A 523 -16.29 15.05 -1.08
CA ARG A 523 -15.36 14.15 -0.37
C ARG A 523 -14.03 13.92 -1.09
N PHE A 524 -13.94 14.15 -2.39
CA PHE A 524 -12.73 13.90 -3.18
C PHE A 524 -11.51 14.71 -2.70
N PRO A 525 -11.60 16.04 -2.45
CA PRO A 525 -10.49 16.81 -1.88
C PRO A 525 -10.02 16.32 -0.51
N VAL A 526 -10.94 15.84 0.34
CA VAL A 526 -10.60 15.25 1.66
C VAL A 526 -9.78 13.99 1.47
N THR A 527 -10.25 13.08 0.61
CA THR A 527 -9.55 11.82 0.31
C THR A 527 -8.16 12.06 -0.27
N LEU A 528 -8.04 13.00 -1.22
CA LEU A 528 -6.79 13.38 -1.86
C LEU A 528 -5.79 13.99 -0.87
N THR A 529 -6.23 14.95 -0.06
CA THR A 529 -5.36 15.63 0.92
C THR A 529 -4.94 14.70 2.06
N GLN A 530 -5.82 13.82 2.54
CA GLN A 530 -5.47 12.82 3.56
C GLN A 530 -4.49 11.77 3.03
N ALA A 531 -4.66 11.32 1.78
CA ALA A 531 -3.71 10.42 1.14
C ALA A 531 -2.35 11.11 0.94
N ALA A 532 -2.32 12.33 0.42
CA ALA A 532 -1.09 13.11 0.25
C ALA A 532 -0.37 13.36 1.59
N ALA A 533 -1.09 13.77 2.65
CA ALA A 533 -0.53 13.94 3.98
C ALA A 533 0.05 12.64 4.54
N SER A 534 -0.65 11.51 4.36
CA SER A 534 -0.17 10.18 4.78
C SER A 534 1.10 9.75 4.04
N VAL A 535 1.12 9.89 2.70
CA VAL A 535 2.28 9.57 1.87
C VAL A 535 3.49 10.42 2.23
N LEU A 536 3.29 11.73 2.44
CA LEU A 536 4.34 12.66 2.84
C LEU A 536 4.84 12.40 4.27
N HIS A 537 3.97 12.04 5.22
CA HIS A 537 4.38 11.65 6.57
C HIS A 537 5.29 10.42 6.53
N GLU A 538 4.86 9.37 5.83
CA GLU A 538 5.64 8.14 5.70
C GLU A 538 6.95 8.37 4.92
N PHE A 539 6.99 9.34 4.00
CA PHE A 539 8.21 9.76 3.30
C PHE A 539 9.14 10.58 4.20
N ALA A 540 8.62 11.50 5.00
CA ALA A 540 9.39 12.24 6.01
C ALA A 540 10.01 11.29 7.06
N VAL A 541 9.28 10.27 7.51
CA VAL A 541 9.81 9.21 8.38
C VAL A 541 10.95 8.46 7.70
N GLN A 542 10.84 8.15 6.40
CA GLN A 542 11.91 7.50 5.64
C GLN A 542 13.14 8.41 5.44
N LEU A 543 12.97 9.70 5.14
CA LEU A 543 14.08 10.65 5.01
C LEU A 543 14.78 10.90 6.34
N ALA A 544 14.03 11.12 7.42
CA ALA A 544 14.60 11.27 8.75
C ALA A 544 15.36 10.00 9.16
N ALA A 545 14.81 8.80 8.87
CA ALA A 545 15.47 7.53 9.13
C ALA A 545 16.73 7.34 8.26
N ALA A 546 16.72 7.79 7.00
CA ALA A 546 17.89 7.79 6.13
C ALA A 546 19.01 8.68 6.68
N SER A 547 18.70 9.88 7.20
CA SER A 547 19.69 10.77 7.86
C SER A 547 20.30 10.20 9.14
N ARG A 548 19.71 9.12 9.69
CA ARG A 548 20.23 8.35 10.84
C ARG A 548 20.92 7.04 10.42
N GLY A 549 21.05 6.80 9.11
CA GLY A 549 21.79 5.67 8.53
C GLY A 549 20.98 4.40 8.27
N PRO A 550 21.64 3.35 7.73
CA PRO A 550 20.97 2.16 7.18
C PRO A 550 20.12 1.40 8.19
N VAL A 551 20.50 1.39 9.47
CA VAL A 551 19.76 0.69 10.54
C VAL A 551 18.37 1.29 10.74
N ALA A 552 18.31 2.62 10.87
CA ALA A 552 17.05 3.34 11.07
C ALA A 552 16.18 3.26 9.80
N LEU A 553 16.76 3.44 8.61
CA LEU A 553 16.04 3.31 7.34
C LEU A 553 15.42 1.92 7.15
N CYS A 554 16.19 0.86 7.44
CA CYS A 554 15.69 -0.52 7.35
C CYS A 554 14.63 -0.84 8.41
N ALA A 555 14.73 -0.24 9.61
CA ALA A 555 13.65 -0.31 10.62
C ALA A 555 12.38 0.38 10.12
N ALA A 556 12.48 1.62 9.62
CA ALA A 556 11.35 2.37 9.06
C ALA A 556 10.63 1.62 7.91
N TRP A 557 11.38 1.05 6.96
CA TRP A 557 10.80 0.25 5.87
C TRP A 557 10.13 -1.05 6.33
N ARG A 558 10.59 -1.64 7.44
CA ARG A 558 9.94 -2.81 8.05
C ARG A 558 8.65 -2.39 8.76
N PHE A 559 8.75 -1.43 9.68
CA PHE A 559 7.65 -0.88 10.46
C PHE A 559 6.50 -0.38 9.58
N LEU A 560 6.77 0.52 8.63
CA LEU A 560 5.72 1.10 7.78
C LEU A 560 4.96 0.04 6.98
N ARG A 561 5.66 -0.94 6.40
CA ARG A 561 5.01 -2.06 5.68
C ARG A 561 4.19 -2.95 6.60
N ARG A 562 4.74 -3.31 7.77
CA ARG A 562 4.09 -4.13 8.81
C ARG A 562 2.83 -3.46 9.35
N ARG A 563 2.91 -2.16 9.64
CA ARG A 563 1.80 -1.28 10.04
C ARG A 563 0.68 -1.27 9.00
N ARG A 564 1.00 -1.11 7.71
CA ARG A 564 0.01 -1.16 6.61
C ARG A 564 -0.64 -2.53 6.47
N GLU A 565 0.11 -3.65 6.59
CA GLU A 565 -0.47 -5.00 6.55
C GLU A 565 -1.48 -5.21 7.69
N HIS A 566 -1.15 -4.76 8.92
CA HIS A 566 -2.08 -4.82 10.06
C HIS A 566 -3.33 -3.96 9.82
N ALA A 567 -3.14 -2.67 9.48
CA ALA A 567 -4.22 -1.72 9.29
C ALA A 567 -5.14 -2.14 8.12
N MET A 568 -4.59 -2.64 7.02
CA MET A 568 -5.40 -3.16 5.90
C MET A 568 -6.13 -4.45 6.29
N GLY A 569 -5.53 -5.30 7.12
CA GLY A 569 -6.22 -6.45 7.72
C GLY A 569 -7.43 -6.06 8.55
N ALA A 570 -7.29 -5.09 9.46
CA ALA A 570 -8.40 -4.53 10.25
C ALA A 570 -9.46 -3.86 9.35
N ALA A 571 -9.02 -3.03 8.39
CA ALA A 571 -9.89 -2.33 7.46
C ALA A 571 -10.74 -3.30 6.64
N ARG A 572 -10.16 -4.38 6.10
CA ARG A 572 -10.87 -5.37 5.26
C ARG A 572 -11.64 -6.42 6.06
N ALA A 573 -11.29 -6.62 7.34
CA ALA A 573 -12.09 -7.40 8.26
C ALA A 573 -13.47 -6.76 8.50
N ALA A 574 -13.50 -5.44 8.70
CA ALA A 574 -14.71 -4.65 8.95
C ALA A 574 -15.55 -5.24 10.10
N GLY A 575 -15.00 -5.19 11.32
CA GLY A 575 -15.62 -5.73 12.54
C GLY A 575 -15.59 -7.26 12.69
N ARG A 576 -15.44 -8.02 11.60
CA ARG A 576 -15.40 -9.49 11.67
C ARG A 576 -14.11 -10.03 12.32
N PRO A 577 -14.15 -11.20 12.97
CA PRO A 577 -12.95 -11.87 13.47
C PRO A 577 -11.90 -12.09 12.37
N TRP A 578 -10.67 -11.63 12.63
CA TRP A 578 -9.55 -11.73 11.69
C TRP A 578 -8.24 -11.99 12.45
N ARG A 579 -7.22 -12.46 11.71
CA ARG A 579 -5.93 -12.80 12.31
C ARG A 579 -5.01 -11.58 12.36
N ARG A 580 -4.91 -10.94 13.53
CA ARG A 580 -3.98 -9.83 13.83
C ARG A 580 -2.53 -10.31 13.65
N VAL A 581 -1.90 -9.94 12.54
CA VAL A 581 -0.50 -10.25 12.19
C VAL A 581 0.07 -9.08 11.38
N PRO A 582 1.17 -8.44 11.81
CA PRO A 582 1.80 -8.55 13.14
C PRO A 582 0.86 -8.12 14.27
N ASP A 583 1.25 -8.32 15.53
CA ASP A 583 0.42 -7.86 16.65
C ASP A 583 0.53 -6.33 16.84
N ARG A 584 -0.48 -5.71 17.46
CA ARG A 584 -0.49 -4.27 17.71
C ARG A 584 0.54 -3.85 18.78
N ALA A 585 0.78 -4.68 19.80
CA ALA A 585 1.79 -4.38 20.83
C ALA A 585 3.21 -4.39 20.24
N GLU A 586 3.52 -5.41 19.42
CA GLU A 586 4.77 -5.50 18.63
C GLU A 586 4.97 -4.24 17.76
N LEU A 587 3.92 -3.78 17.07
CA LEU A 587 3.97 -2.54 16.28
C LEU A 587 4.16 -1.29 17.15
N GLY A 588 3.60 -1.25 18.36
CA GLY A 588 3.76 -0.14 19.31
C GLY A 588 5.16 -0.08 19.93
N GLU A 589 5.84 -1.22 20.05
CA GLU A 589 7.26 -1.31 20.38
C GLU A 589 8.14 -0.87 19.19
N GLU A 590 7.90 -1.39 17.98
CA GLU A 590 8.59 -0.96 16.75
C GLU A 590 8.47 0.56 16.52
N ALA A 591 7.30 1.15 16.81
CA ALA A 591 7.07 2.59 16.68
C ALA A 591 7.90 3.43 17.66
N ARG A 592 8.04 2.97 18.92
CA ARG A 592 8.82 3.66 19.97
C ARG A 592 10.33 3.56 19.71
N ASP A 593 10.83 2.35 19.43
CA ASP A 593 12.24 2.14 19.04
C ASP A 593 12.61 2.99 17.80
N LEU A 594 11.70 3.12 16.83
CA LEU A 594 11.92 3.99 15.68
C LEU A 594 11.93 5.48 16.08
N ALA A 595 11.01 5.95 16.94
CA ALA A 595 10.98 7.34 17.39
C ALA A 595 12.25 7.74 18.18
N GLU A 596 12.76 6.84 19.02
CA GLU A 596 14.02 7.00 19.75
C GLU A 596 15.21 7.11 18.78
N ARG A 597 15.32 6.20 17.79
CA ARG A 597 16.37 6.25 16.74
C ARG A 597 16.35 7.53 15.92
N LEU A 598 15.15 8.09 15.68
CA LEU A 598 14.96 9.35 14.97
C LEU A 598 15.37 10.59 15.81
N GLY A 599 15.68 10.43 17.10
CA GLY A 599 15.96 11.55 18.01
C GLY A 599 14.75 12.46 18.19
N LEU A 600 13.54 11.88 18.15
CA LEU A 600 12.30 12.54 18.59
C LEU A 600 12.10 12.40 20.11
N ALA A 601 12.96 11.61 20.77
CA ALA A 601 13.31 11.77 22.18
C ALA A 601 14.49 12.75 22.33
N ALA A 602 14.56 13.45 23.47
CA ALA A 602 15.25 14.73 23.68
C ALA A 602 16.67 14.92 23.09
N SER A 603 16.93 16.17 22.70
CA SER A 603 18.02 16.70 21.88
C SER A 603 19.45 16.63 22.48
N ALA A 604 20.45 16.30 21.64
CA ALA A 604 21.83 16.84 21.75
C ALA A 604 22.70 16.59 20.48
N ALA A 605 23.66 17.51 20.25
CA ALA A 605 24.91 17.34 19.48
C ALA A 605 24.90 17.12 17.94
N LEU A 606 24.92 18.27 17.24
CA LEU A 606 25.94 18.73 16.28
C LEU A 606 26.10 18.10 14.85
N ALA A 607 26.44 19.01 13.92
CA ALA A 607 26.89 18.81 12.54
C ALA A 607 28.35 18.28 12.51
N THR A 608 29.02 17.90 11.41
CA THR A 608 29.07 18.36 9.98
C THR A 608 29.30 17.14 9.05
N ALA A 609 29.39 17.19 7.70
CA ALA A 609 29.17 18.18 6.62
C ALA A 609 28.73 17.41 5.33
N ALA A 610 28.83 18.00 4.13
CA ALA A 610 28.52 17.36 2.83
C ALA A 610 29.53 17.71 1.72
N VAL A 611 29.47 16.95 0.61
CA VAL A 611 29.75 17.25 -0.83
C VAL A 611 29.88 15.87 -1.51
N ALA A 612 28.83 15.32 -2.13
CA ALA A 612 28.33 15.54 -3.50
C ALA A 612 29.06 14.70 -4.57
N ALA A 613 28.26 13.99 -5.39
CA ALA A 613 28.70 13.28 -6.59
C ALA A 613 27.66 13.48 -7.70
N ALA A 614 28.11 13.85 -8.89
CA ALA A 614 27.28 14.01 -10.08
C ALA A 614 27.45 12.79 -11.00
N VAL A 615 26.39 12.43 -11.74
CA VAL A 615 26.47 11.48 -12.86
C VAL A 615 25.71 12.06 -14.04
N VAL A 616 26.39 12.12 -15.19
CA VAL A 616 25.87 12.57 -16.48
C VAL A 616 25.11 11.43 -17.17
N ALA A 617 24.09 11.76 -17.95
CA ALA A 617 23.41 10.83 -18.86
C ALA A 617 23.56 11.33 -20.31
N ALA A 618 23.77 10.40 -21.25
CA ALA A 618 23.63 10.60 -22.69
C ALA A 618 23.37 9.24 -23.39
N PRO A 619 22.72 9.20 -24.57
CA PRO A 619 22.04 8.00 -25.08
C PRO A 619 22.77 7.29 -26.23
N LEU A 620 22.22 6.16 -26.67
CA LEU A 620 22.54 5.48 -27.93
C LEU A 620 21.23 5.07 -28.64
N ASP A 621 21.16 5.30 -29.95
CA ASP A 621 20.13 4.79 -30.87
C ASP A 621 20.81 4.25 -32.14
N ALA A 622 20.28 3.17 -32.72
CA ALA A 622 20.69 2.61 -34.02
C ALA A 622 19.54 1.76 -34.63
N PRO A 623 19.51 1.50 -35.96
CA PRO A 623 18.26 1.24 -36.70
C PRO A 623 17.88 -0.25 -36.94
N SER A 624 16.77 -0.42 -37.67
CA SER A 624 15.90 -1.60 -37.83
C SER A 624 16.19 -2.56 -38.99
N THR A 625 15.69 -3.81 -38.92
CA THR A 625 14.89 -4.51 -39.97
C THR A 625 14.34 -5.87 -39.50
N GLY A 626 13.12 -6.24 -39.93
CA GLY A 626 12.64 -7.64 -40.08
C GLY A 626 12.12 -8.39 -38.84
N PRO A 627 10.85 -8.87 -38.79
CA PRO A 627 10.28 -9.48 -37.59
C PRO A 627 10.33 -11.01 -37.56
N GLY A 628 10.44 -11.54 -36.34
CA GLY A 628 9.91 -12.85 -35.96
C GLY A 628 9.32 -12.71 -34.55
N GLY A 629 8.01 -12.97 -34.40
CA GLY A 629 7.32 -12.90 -33.11
C GLY A 629 7.73 -14.05 -32.19
N ALA A 630 7.87 -13.78 -30.89
CA ALA A 630 8.18 -14.78 -29.88
C ALA A 630 7.01 -14.84 -28.88
N TYR A 631 6.65 -16.05 -28.47
CA TYR A 631 5.41 -16.37 -27.77
C TYR A 631 5.63 -17.71 -27.06
N ALA A 632 4.96 -18.07 -25.96
CA ALA A 632 5.35 -19.24 -25.14
C ALA A 632 5.75 -20.52 -25.91
N VAL A 633 5.01 -20.93 -26.95
CA VAL A 633 5.44 -21.98 -27.88
C VAL A 633 6.77 -21.66 -28.58
N ALA A 634 6.79 -20.62 -29.43
CA ALA A 634 7.96 -20.22 -30.24
C ALA A 634 9.20 -19.88 -29.39
N THR A 635 8.99 -19.31 -28.20
CA THR A 635 10.01 -19.02 -27.17
C THR A 635 10.66 -20.30 -26.68
N ALA A 636 9.87 -21.34 -26.40
CA ALA A 636 10.39 -22.60 -25.87
C ALA A 636 10.99 -23.51 -26.95
N THR A 637 10.41 -23.57 -28.15
CA THR A 637 10.99 -24.31 -29.28
C THR A 637 12.33 -23.69 -29.68
N ALA A 638 12.36 -22.38 -29.90
CA ALA A 638 13.59 -21.70 -30.32
C ALA A 638 14.67 -21.69 -29.22
N LEU A 639 14.31 -21.62 -27.93
CA LEU A 639 15.26 -21.89 -26.83
C LEU A 639 15.82 -23.31 -26.87
N GLY A 640 14.98 -24.31 -27.18
CA GLY A 640 15.40 -25.70 -27.34
C GLY A 640 16.37 -25.87 -28.50
N ASP A 641 16.05 -25.28 -29.65
CA ASP A 641 16.88 -25.31 -30.86
C ASP A 641 18.22 -24.61 -30.62
N TRP A 642 18.21 -23.38 -30.07
CA TRP A 642 19.42 -22.66 -29.67
C TRP A 642 20.28 -23.49 -28.71
N PHE A 643 19.67 -24.08 -27.67
CA PHE A 643 20.39 -24.90 -26.70
C PHE A 643 21.00 -26.16 -27.33
N ALA A 644 20.34 -26.75 -28.34
CA ALA A 644 20.85 -27.88 -29.10
C ALA A 644 22.03 -27.52 -30.03
N THR A 645 22.17 -26.24 -30.43
CA THR A 645 23.34 -25.77 -31.21
C THR A 645 24.59 -25.51 -30.36
N LEU A 646 24.47 -25.43 -29.03
CA LEU A 646 25.60 -25.13 -28.15
C LEU A 646 26.54 -26.33 -28.00
N ALA A 647 27.84 -26.05 -27.86
CA ALA A 647 28.78 -27.04 -27.37
C ALA A 647 28.40 -27.47 -25.94
N THR A 648 28.71 -28.72 -25.57
CA THR A 648 28.33 -29.28 -24.25
C THR A 648 28.91 -28.50 -23.06
N ALA A 649 29.98 -27.74 -23.25
CA ALA A 649 30.51 -26.81 -22.26
C ALA A 649 29.63 -25.55 -22.10
N ASP A 650 29.26 -24.93 -23.21
CA ASP A 650 28.47 -23.69 -23.25
C ASP A 650 27.03 -23.94 -22.77
N ALA A 651 26.45 -25.09 -23.14
CA ALA A 651 25.16 -25.56 -22.64
C ALA A 651 25.14 -25.67 -21.09
N ARG A 652 26.23 -26.13 -20.47
CA ARG A 652 26.36 -26.17 -18.99
C ARG A 652 26.46 -24.76 -18.41
N TRP A 653 27.19 -23.85 -19.06
CA TRP A 653 27.28 -22.45 -18.63
C TRP A 653 25.94 -21.71 -18.79
N ALA A 654 25.17 -21.98 -19.84
CA ALA A 654 23.82 -21.42 -20.03
C ALA A 654 22.86 -21.85 -18.91
N LEU A 655 22.83 -23.15 -18.57
CA LEU A 655 22.04 -23.66 -17.44
C LEU A 655 22.51 -23.07 -16.09
N ALA A 656 23.83 -22.98 -15.88
CA ALA A 656 24.39 -22.39 -14.66
C ALA A 656 24.06 -20.89 -14.54
N GLY A 657 24.12 -20.15 -15.65
CA GLY A 657 23.73 -18.74 -15.74
C GLY A 657 22.25 -18.51 -15.46
N ALA A 658 21.36 -19.33 -16.04
CA ALA A 658 19.93 -19.27 -15.77
C ALA A 658 19.60 -19.56 -14.29
N LEU A 659 20.21 -20.60 -13.70
CA LEU A 659 20.08 -20.92 -12.28
C LEU A 659 20.62 -19.80 -11.37
N ALA A 660 21.74 -19.19 -11.75
CA ALA A 660 22.34 -18.07 -11.04
C ALA A 660 21.45 -16.82 -11.09
N LEU A 661 20.91 -16.47 -12.27
CA LEU A 661 19.98 -15.37 -12.46
C LEU A 661 18.71 -15.54 -11.60
N ALA A 662 18.05 -16.71 -11.68
CA ALA A 662 16.89 -17.02 -10.86
C ALA A 662 17.22 -16.98 -9.35
N SER A 663 18.38 -17.49 -8.95
CA SER A 663 18.88 -17.44 -7.57
C SER A 663 19.09 -16.01 -7.08
N LEU A 664 19.64 -15.13 -7.91
CA LEU A 664 19.89 -13.72 -7.59
C LEU A 664 18.59 -12.92 -7.49
N LEU A 665 17.57 -13.22 -8.30
CA LEU A 665 16.25 -12.58 -8.20
C LEU A 665 15.46 -13.03 -6.94
N VAL A 666 15.54 -14.32 -6.57
CA VAL A 666 14.80 -14.88 -5.42
C VAL A 666 15.49 -14.62 -4.06
N SER A 667 16.83 -14.53 -4.05
CA SER A 667 17.63 -14.43 -2.84
C SER A 667 18.05 -12.98 -2.54
N GLY A 668 18.12 -12.64 -1.26
CA GLY A 668 18.82 -11.42 -0.83
C GLY A 668 18.08 -10.09 -0.95
N TRP A 669 16.87 -9.98 -1.51
CA TRP A 669 16.15 -8.69 -1.64
C TRP A 669 15.29 -8.28 -0.42
N THR A 670 15.33 -9.04 0.68
CA THR A 670 14.54 -8.76 1.89
C THR A 670 15.24 -7.74 2.78
N VAL A 671 14.60 -6.60 3.08
CA VAL A 671 15.13 -5.56 3.98
C VAL A 671 15.81 -6.17 5.23
N PRO A 672 17.08 -5.81 5.54
CA PRO A 672 17.82 -6.36 6.67
C PRO A 672 17.09 -6.19 8.01
N ARG A 673 17.30 -7.15 8.91
CA ARG A 673 16.88 -7.06 10.32
C ARG A 673 18.03 -6.61 11.23
N ASP A 674 19.21 -7.21 11.04
CA ASP A 674 20.41 -6.91 11.83
C ASP A 674 21.51 -6.37 10.92
N HIS A 675 22.29 -5.44 11.45
CA HIS A 675 23.42 -4.79 10.78
C HIS A 675 24.71 -5.03 11.58
N PRO A 676 25.88 -5.10 10.91
CA PRO A 676 27.15 -5.16 11.63
C PRO A 676 27.34 -3.87 12.45
N SER A 677 27.86 -4.01 13.68
CA SER A 677 28.26 -2.86 14.50
C SER A 677 29.67 -3.05 15.03
N LEU A 678 30.47 -1.99 14.99
CA LEU A 678 31.90 -2.04 15.31
C LEU A 678 32.14 -2.43 16.78
N ARG A 679 31.26 -1.99 17.70
CA ARG A 679 31.25 -2.42 19.11
C ARG A 679 30.97 -3.92 19.30
N HIS A 680 30.19 -4.54 18.40
CA HIS A 680 29.87 -5.98 18.45
C HIS A 680 30.91 -6.82 17.69
N PHE A 681 31.60 -6.25 16.70
CA PHE A 681 32.77 -6.87 16.05
C PHE A 681 33.86 -7.19 17.06
N LEU A 682 34.25 -6.20 17.88
CA LEU A 682 35.29 -6.34 18.90
C LEU A 682 34.95 -7.35 20.01
N ARG A 683 33.67 -7.55 20.31
CA ARG A 683 33.21 -8.51 21.34
C ARG A 683 32.93 -9.92 20.79
N THR A 684 32.50 -10.00 19.54
CA THR A 684 32.00 -11.23 18.91
C THR A 684 32.29 -11.23 17.40
N PRO A 685 33.55 -11.44 16.99
CA PRO A 685 33.97 -11.29 15.59
C PRO A 685 33.27 -12.29 14.66
N ARG A 686 33.16 -13.57 15.04
CA ARG A 686 32.47 -14.61 14.23
C ARG A 686 31.00 -14.28 13.95
N ALA A 687 30.26 -13.79 14.95
CA ALA A 687 28.88 -13.36 14.78
C ALA A 687 28.79 -12.15 13.83
N THR A 688 29.73 -11.22 13.93
CA THR A 688 29.74 -10.01 13.12
C THR A 688 30.15 -10.26 11.67
N VAL A 689 31.09 -11.18 11.40
CA VAL A 689 31.41 -11.65 10.03
C VAL A 689 30.16 -12.19 9.33
N SER A 690 29.35 -12.99 10.04
CA SER A 690 28.09 -13.52 9.46
C SER A 690 27.07 -12.42 9.13
N ALA A 691 27.04 -11.34 9.91
CA ALA A 691 26.21 -10.17 9.65
C ALA A 691 26.73 -9.34 8.47
N ILE A 692 28.06 -9.16 8.35
CA ILE A 692 28.70 -8.50 7.21
C ILE A 692 28.36 -9.25 5.92
N LEU A 693 28.63 -10.56 5.85
CA LEU A 693 28.32 -11.39 4.67
C LEU A 693 26.82 -11.35 4.32
N GLY A 694 25.94 -11.38 5.33
CA GLY A 694 24.49 -11.33 5.13
C GLY A 694 23.94 -9.99 4.64
N VAL A 695 24.58 -8.86 5.01
CA VAL A 695 24.22 -7.49 4.59
C VAL A 695 24.93 -7.08 3.29
N ALA A 696 26.11 -7.64 3.01
CA ALA A 696 26.84 -7.44 1.76
C ALA A 696 26.36 -8.33 0.61
N ALA A 697 25.32 -9.13 0.79
CA ALA A 697 24.74 -9.96 -0.29
C ALA A 697 24.27 -9.08 -1.47
N PRO A 698 24.41 -9.49 -2.74
CA PRO A 698 24.13 -8.64 -3.91
C PRO A 698 22.76 -7.92 -3.87
N GLY A 699 21.66 -8.64 -3.62
CA GLY A 699 20.30 -8.04 -3.52
C GLY A 699 20.07 -7.11 -2.31
N GLN A 700 21.04 -7.00 -1.39
CA GLN A 700 21.02 -6.06 -0.26
C GLN A 700 21.78 -4.76 -0.56
N LEU A 701 22.66 -4.76 -1.57
CA LEU A 701 23.46 -3.59 -1.94
C LEU A 701 22.61 -2.33 -2.19
N PRO A 702 21.41 -2.40 -2.83
CA PRO A 702 20.55 -1.21 -2.98
C PRO A 702 20.04 -0.66 -1.63
N ALA A 703 19.75 -1.52 -0.65
CA ALA A 703 19.31 -1.11 0.68
C ALA A 703 20.47 -0.50 1.50
N ALA A 704 21.67 -1.06 1.37
CA ALA A 704 22.89 -0.50 1.97
C ALA A 704 23.24 0.86 1.33
N ALA A 705 23.25 0.95 0.00
CA ALA A 705 23.52 2.18 -0.75
C ALA A 705 22.52 3.29 -0.40
N ALA A 706 21.22 3.01 -0.38
CA ALA A 706 20.21 3.98 0.04
C ALA A 706 20.42 4.48 1.48
N GLY A 707 20.83 3.59 2.40
CA GLY A 707 21.15 3.96 3.78
C GLY A 707 22.44 4.76 3.92
N LEU A 708 23.43 4.55 3.05
CA LEU A 708 24.69 5.31 3.01
C LEU A 708 24.51 6.68 2.35
N LEU A 709 23.81 6.75 1.22
CA LEU A 709 23.39 8.01 0.60
C LEU A 709 22.50 8.83 1.54
N GLY A 710 21.70 8.16 2.38
CA GLY A 710 20.93 8.78 3.45
C GLY A 710 21.78 9.59 4.45
N LEU A 711 23.03 9.19 4.70
CA LEU A 711 23.94 9.92 5.61
C LEU A 711 24.43 11.25 5.03
N LEU A 712 24.23 11.51 3.73
CA LEU A 712 24.46 12.82 3.12
C LEU A 712 23.35 13.84 3.49
N LEU A 713 22.21 13.38 3.99
CA LEU A 713 21.13 14.24 4.46
C LEU A 713 21.49 14.84 5.83
N PRO A 714 21.21 16.14 6.06
CA PRO A 714 21.51 16.76 7.35
C PRO A 714 20.65 16.15 8.47
N LYS A 715 21.21 15.98 9.68
CA LYS A 715 20.47 15.46 10.84
C LYS A 715 19.19 16.24 11.17
N SER A 716 19.13 17.51 10.79
CA SER A 716 17.94 18.39 10.89
C SER A 716 16.76 17.93 10.02
N THR A 717 16.91 16.92 9.17
CA THR A 717 15.81 16.27 8.43
C THR A 717 14.72 15.73 9.37
N SER A 718 15.03 15.45 10.65
CA SER A 718 14.00 15.11 11.66
C SER A 718 12.98 16.24 11.91
N ARG A 719 13.30 17.50 11.61
CA ARG A 719 12.38 18.64 11.70
C ARG A 719 11.16 18.51 10.78
N LEU A 720 11.23 17.66 9.74
CA LEU A 720 10.08 17.32 8.90
C LEU A 720 8.96 16.57 9.67
N LEU A 721 9.24 16.13 10.91
CA LEU A 721 8.33 15.38 11.79
C LEU A 721 7.94 16.19 13.05
N GLU A 722 8.57 17.34 13.29
CA GLU A 722 8.27 18.25 14.40
C GLU A 722 7.03 19.10 14.06
N ASP A 723 6.21 19.48 15.06
CA ASP A 723 5.04 20.33 14.79
C ASP A 723 5.47 21.80 14.63
N PRO A 724 5.28 22.44 13.46
CA PRO A 724 5.67 23.83 13.24
C PRO A 724 4.90 24.83 14.09
N ALA A 725 3.80 24.42 14.75
CA ALA A 725 3.12 25.25 15.75
C ALA A 725 3.86 25.30 17.09
N ALA A 726 4.56 24.23 17.48
CA ALA A 726 5.29 24.16 18.76
C ALA A 726 6.59 24.99 18.74
N SER A 727 7.25 25.08 17.58
CA SER A 727 8.47 25.88 17.41
C SER A 727 8.25 27.40 17.37
N GLY A 728 7.00 27.86 17.29
CA GLY A 728 6.65 29.28 17.29
C GLY A 728 6.45 29.90 18.68
N ALA A 729 6.32 29.07 19.72
CA ALA A 729 6.08 29.51 21.10
C ALA A 729 7.40 29.80 21.87
N GLY A 730 8.37 30.43 21.20
CA GLY A 730 9.59 30.90 21.84
C GLY A 730 9.25 32.04 22.80
N VAL A 731 9.35 31.79 24.11
CA VAL A 731 9.20 32.81 25.15
C VAL A 731 10.17 33.97 24.84
N PRO A 732 9.71 35.22 24.69
CA PRO A 732 10.60 36.34 24.48
C PRO A 732 11.52 36.50 25.71
N PRO A 733 12.81 36.82 25.54
CA PRO A 733 13.71 37.00 26.66
C PRO A 733 13.19 38.11 27.57
N VAL A 734 13.04 37.81 28.86
CA VAL A 734 12.75 38.80 29.89
C VAL A 734 13.86 39.86 29.86
N PRO A 735 13.56 41.15 29.65
CA PRO A 735 14.58 42.19 29.80
C PRO A 735 14.99 42.25 31.28
N GLY A 736 16.27 42.05 31.56
CA GLY A 736 16.81 42.16 32.91
C GLY A 736 16.69 43.59 33.44
N GLY A 737 16.24 43.71 34.69
CA GLY A 737 16.42 44.88 35.55
C GLY A 737 17.44 44.57 36.64
#